data_AF-A0A349D9H2-F1
#
_entry.id   AF-A0A349D9H2-F1
#
_cell.length_a   1.000
_cell.length_b   1.000
_cell.length_c   1.000
_cell.angle_alpha   90.00
_cell.angle_beta   90.00
_cell.angle_gamma   90.00
#
_symmetry.space_group_name_H-M   'P 1'
#
loop_
_entity.id
_entity.type
_entity.pdbx_description
1 polymer ?
#
loop_
_entity_poly.entity_id
_entity_poly.type
_entity_poly.pdbx_seq_one_letter_code
_entity_poly.pdbx_strand_id
1 'polypeptide(L)'
;MFPKDSIEFLETMDKFMRDVRKPETKEFMESFEPIWFGGYFSPKLRTIVYETCDKMLEKRMLPFPVFEAYLISVSSFVKSGKAESEFFNWHKGVDYLLEGKRKKRFEQFLNFSEDLFRENALYLTNSVVWKANTNRFTIEYDESYNPIISFEQLDLKCLSRGDSAVIYGGKGKFIYHEKKWMGEGGTVYFDRSELPRNEVYAELGKYEFDIRRATYTANDVVFVNKSFFGEASLKGTLVEKVLANQTPEKASYPQFVSQTDRLLIRDIVPSVDYDGGFSQRGSRIIGSSTEESKATLRIRRGEKVMLTVRSSAFIIRSDQISNDRAEVTFHFEGDSIYHPGVDFKLKSDERKVFLARTKLGVHRTPFFNSYHQLEMYFESLEWAIDDDLIEMKPLFRSTQRAALFESMDYFKEYRFDDLYGLANVNPLVVIQRCMENYGDVMTTGDVARCWKIPENEVKPFLMELSTRGFLSYDFEENIITVKPKVAHYIQSKIKKEDYDIIEVNSDPKNGDNAVLNLMTMELTMEGVRRIGLSDSHNVFIYPVGGEIVMHKNRDFDFSGVVTAGKLEYFGKNFSFDYDSFKIDMPIIDSLRLYVETEEKDKYGQKNLKRVESVIENVNGLLEVDKPNNRSGIIPVKKYPRFTSFKESYVYYEKPYIQDGIYKRDSFYFKIEPFEFDSLDNFQNDAIQFAGTFKSAGIFETFNQKLSLQTDYSLGFRHETPDKGMPTYGGKGTFYNDIILSHDGLKGNGYLEYLTSTAESKSFFFFPDSMNAIAQNFFIEEQMGAVEYPPVTGSDVEWHFEPYRDTLSVEMIDQPLRFYDGKSTLKGHIT
;
A
#
# COMPACT_ATOMS: atom_id res chain seq x y z
N MET A 1 63.54 -13.32 62.63
CA MET A 1 64.32 -13.15 61.38
C MET A 1 64.53 -14.54 60.81
N PHE A 2 64.35 -14.71 59.50
CA PHE A 2 64.57 -15.94 58.78
C PHE A 2 66.08 -16.15 58.51
N PRO A 3 66.57 -17.40 58.46
CA PRO A 3 67.95 -17.71 58.11
C PRO A 3 68.34 -17.16 56.72
N LYS A 4 69.62 -16.81 56.55
CA LYS A 4 70.18 -16.34 55.27
C LYS A 4 70.86 -17.46 54.48
N ASP A 5 70.90 -18.67 55.04
CA ASP A 5 71.21 -19.89 54.28
C ASP A 5 69.96 -20.36 53.54
N SER A 6 70.16 -20.86 52.31
CA SER A 6 69.05 -21.17 51.43
C SER A 6 68.27 -22.42 51.79
N ILE A 7 68.91 -23.41 52.40
CA ILE A 7 68.27 -24.65 52.83
C ILE A 7 67.53 -24.36 54.14
N GLU A 8 68.22 -23.75 55.11
CA GLU A 8 67.64 -23.40 56.41
C GLU A 8 66.47 -22.41 56.28
N PHE A 9 66.54 -21.45 55.34
CA PHE A 9 65.44 -20.53 55.06
C PHE A 9 64.18 -21.26 54.66
N LEU A 10 64.29 -22.21 53.71
CA LEU A 10 63.13 -22.91 53.17
C LEU A 10 62.50 -23.82 54.22
N GLU A 11 63.32 -24.54 55.00
CA GLU A 11 62.84 -25.37 56.13
C GLU A 11 62.13 -24.52 57.19
N THR A 12 62.69 -23.35 57.51
CA THR A 12 62.08 -22.42 58.48
C THR A 12 60.76 -21.83 57.95
N MET A 13 60.71 -21.50 56.66
CA MET A 13 59.49 -21.02 56.00
C MET A 13 58.40 -22.08 55.96
N ASP A 14 58.75 -23.33 55.60
CA ASP A 14 57.82 -24.47 55.60
C ASP A 14 57.20 -24.67 56.99
N LYS A 15 58.03 -24.70 58.04
CA LYS A 15 57.56 -24.81 59.42
C LYS A 15 56.64 -23.64 59.81
N PHE A 16 57.05 -22.40 59.51
CA PHE A 16 56.29 -21.19 59.81
C PHE A 16 54.89 -21.19 59.17
N MET A 17 54.77 -21.68 57.92
CA MET A 17 53.48 -21.79 57.23
C MET A 17 52.65 -22.98 57.74
N ARG A 18 53.27 -24.15 58.00
CA ARG A 18 52.59 -25.35 58.52
C ARG A 18 51.97 -25.17 59.90
N ASP A 19 52.56 -24.31 60.73
CA ASP A 19 52.02 -23.98 62.07
C ASP A 19 50.63 -23.33 61.99
N VAL A 20 50.26 -22.75 60.83
CA VAL A 20 48.93 -22.15 60.60
C VAL A 20 48.01 -23.03 59.77
N ARG A 21 48.49 -23.62 58.65
CA ARG A 21 47.68 -24.48 57.76
C ARG A 21 48.51 -25.63 57.16
N LYS A 22 48.41 -26.84 57.74
CA LYS A 22 49.24 -27.99 57.32
C LYS A 22 48.97 -28.52 55.89
N PRO A 23 47.73 -28.74 55.44
CA PRO A 23 47.46 -29.30 54.12
C PRO A 23 47.86 -28.36 52.98
N GLU A 24 47.46 -27.09 53.06
CA GLU A 24 47.70 -26.06 52.04
C GLU A 24 49.19 -25.72 51.91
N THR A 25 49.91 -25.67 53.04
CA THR A 25 51.37 -25.47 53.01
C THR A 25 52.08 -26.62 52.29
N LYS A 26 51.62 -27.87 52.47
CA LYS A 26 52.26 -29.03 51.83
C LYS A 26 52.23 -28.90 50.31
N GLU A 27 51.05 -28.63 49.75
CA GLU A 27 50.84 -28.49 48.31
C GLU A 27 51.62 -27.30 47.73
N PHE A 28 51.57 -26.14 48.42
CA PHE A 28 52.33 -24.96 48.01
C PHE A 28 53.84 -25.21 48.00
N MET A 29 54.40 -25.76 49.08
CA MET A 29 55.84 -25.97 49.22
C MET A 29 56.38 -27.03 48.24
N GLU A 30 55.61 -28.09 47.96
CA GLU A 30 55.94 -29.08 46.91
C GLU A 30 56.07 -28.42 45.53
N SER A 31 55.31 -27.35 45.27
CA SER A 31 55.39 -26.59 44.02
C SER A 31 56.50 -25.53 43.99
N PHE A 32 56.85 -24.97 45.16
CA PHE A 32 57.80 -23.85 45.29
C PHE A 32 59.25 -24.33 45.42
N GLU A 33 59.50 -25.39 46.17
CA GLU A 33 60.83 -25.94 46.45
C GLU A 33 61.65 -26.23 45.18
N PRO A 34 61.11 -26.89 44.13
CA PRO A 34 61.87 -27.14 42.90
C PRO A 34 62.30 -25.85 42.19
N ILE A 35 61.50 -24.79 42.29
CA ILE A 35 61.80 -23.49 41.68
C ILE A 35 62.88 -22.78 42.49
N TRP A 36 62.77 -22.84 43.82
CA TRP A 36 63.72 -22.27 44.76
C TRP A 36 65.13 -22.83 44.60
N PHE A 37 65.27 -24.14 44.36
CA PHE A 37 66.57 -24.79 44.14
C PHE A 37 66.97 -24.98 42.67
N GLY A 38 66.07 -24.76 41.71
CA GLY A 38 66.25 -25.06 40.29
C GLY A 38 67.23 -24.17 39.51
N GLY A 39 68.13 -23.42 40.16
CA GLY A 39 69.21 -22.64 39.53
C GLY A 39 68.85 -21.25 39.02
N TYR A 40 67.57 -20.86 39.05
CA TYR A 40 67.11 -19.54 38.59
C TYR A 40 67.31 -18.40 39.59
N PHE A 41 67.37 -18.70 40.88
CA PHE A 41 67.63 -17.70 41.92
C PHE A 41 69.12 -17.42 42.06
N SER A 42 69.55 -16.26 41.57
CA SER A 42 70.87 -15.72 41.89
C SER A 42 70.99 -15.50 43.42
N PRO A 43 72.21 -15.52 43.99
CA PRO A 43 72.41 -15.19 45.39
C PRO A 43 71.78 -13.83 45.78
N LYS A 44 71.80 -12.86 44.86
CA LYS A 44 71.22 -11.53 45.07
C LYS A 44 69.69 -11.59 45.20
N LEU A 45 69.01 -12.35 44.34
CA LEU A 45 67.56 -12.57 44.42
C LEU A 45 67.17 -13.24 45.74
N ARG A 46 67.93 -14.25 46.17
CA ARG A 46 67.68 -14.93 47.46
C ARG A 46 67.79 -13.96 48.63
N THR A 47 68.83 -13.12 48.66
CA THR A 47 69.01 -12.09 49.70
C THR A 47 67.80 -11.18 49.80
N ILE A 48 67.29 -10.69 48.67
CA ILE A 48 66.10 -9.83 48.63
C ILE A 48 64.89 -10.57 49.22
N VAL A 49 64.62 -11.80 48.79
CA VAL A 49 63.50 -12.61 49.32
C VAL A 49 63.60 -12.76 50.83
N TYR A 50 64.80 -13.04 51.37
CA TYR A 50 65.01 -13.14 52.82
C TYR A 50 64.69 -11.85 53.55
N GLU A 51 65.20 -10.72 53.05
CA GLU A 51 64.99 -9.39 53.65
C GLU A 51 63.53 -8.96 53.60
N THR A 52 62.83 -9.25 52.50
CA THR A 52 61.40 -8.98 52.38
C THR A 52 60.58 -9.82 53.35
N CYS A 53 60.86 -11.13 53.45
CA CYS A 53 60.20 -12.00 54.43
C CYS A 53 60.44 -11.55 55.87
N ASP A 54 61.65 -11.07 56.21
CA ASP A 54 61.94 -10.49 57.51
C ASP A 54 61.13 -9.24 57.81
N LYS A 55 61.09 -8.28 56.87
CA LYS A 55 60.27 -7.08 56.99
C LYS A 55 58.77 -7.40 57.12
N MET A 56 58.29 -8.41 56.40
CA MET A 56 56.90 -8.90 56.52
C MET A 56 56.63 -9.48 57.92
N LEU A 57 57.60 -10.21 58.49
CA LEU A 57 57.50 -10.77 59.84
C LEU A 57 57.49 -9.66 60.90
N GLU A 58 58.36 -8.65 60.78
CA GLU A 58 58.39 -7.46 61.64
C GLU A 58 57.07 -6.71 61.63
N LYS A 59 56.46 -6.58 60.43
CA LYS A 59 55.11 -6.01 60.27
C LYS A 59 53.99 -6.93 60.71
N ARG A 60 54.27 -8.11 61.29
CA ARG A 60 53.29 -9.11 61.76
C ARG A 60 52.30 -9.45 60.64
N MET A 61 52.80 -9.74 59.44
CA MET A 61 51.98 -10.29 58.35
C MET A 61 51.73 -11.78 58.60
N LEU A 62 50.56 -12.26 58.19
CA LEU A 62 50.16 -13.65 58.39
C LEU A 62 50.81 -14.56 57.34
N PRO A 63 51.16 -15.83 57.69
CA PRO A 63 51.64 -16.80 56.70
C PRO A 63 50.69 -16.95 55.50
N PHE A 64 49.37 -16.99 55.78
CA PHE A 64 48.30 -17.02 54.80
C PHE A 64 47.41 -15.78 54.92
N PRO A 65 47.04 -15.11 53.82
CA PRO A 65 47.48 -15.34 52.44
C PRO A 65 48.79 -14.61 52.07
N VAL A 66 49.41 -13.85 53.00
CA VAL A 66 50.37 -12.79 52.60
C VAL A 66 51.77 -13.32 52.25
N PHE A 67 52.37 -14.19 53.08
CA PHE A 67 53.67 -14.80 52.74
C PHE A 67 53.55 -15.72 51.54
N GLU A 68 52.48 -16.51 51.50
CA GLU A 68 52.12 -17.34 50.34
C GLU A 68 52.07 -16.49 49.06
N ALA A 69 51.28 -15.42 49.02
CA ALA A 69 51.15 -14.56 47.84
C ALA A 69 52.49 -13.97 47.38
N TYR A 70 53.38 -13.60 48.31
CA TYR A 70 54.71 -13.09 47.97
C TYR A 70 55.57 -14.18 47.31
N LEU A 71 55.67 -15.35 47.94
CA LEU A 71 56.48 -16.45 47.43
C LEU A 71 55.91 -16.99 46.10
N ILE A 72 54.59 -17.06 45.96
CA ILE A 72 53.95 -17.39 44.68
C ILE A 72 54.31 -16.36 43.63
N SER A 73 54.20 -15.05 43.91
CA SER A 73 54.57 -13.99 42.96
C SER A 73 56.02 -14.10 42.50
N VAL A 74 56.93 -14.36 43.44
CA VAL A 74 58.36 -14.59 43.18
C VAL A 74 58.55 -15.81 42.28
N SER A 75 57.87 -16.92 42.58
CA SER A 75 57.95 -18.14 41.78
C SER A 75 57.36 -17.99 40.38
N SER A 76 56.25 -17.24 40.26
CA SER A 76 55.59 -16.92 38.99
C SER A 76 56.46 -16.00 38.14
N PHE A 77 57.15 -15.03 38.75
CA PHE A 77 58.15 -14.23 38.06
C PHE A 77 59.25 -15.12 37.47
N VAL A 78 59.82 -16.03 38.27
CA VAL A 78 60.89 -16.94 37.80
C VAL A 78 60.39 -17.82 36.66
N LYS A 79 59.20 -18.42 36.82
CA LYS A 79 58.56 -19.24 35.78
C LYS A 79 58.23 -18.46 34.51
N SER A 80 58.02 -17.14 34.60
CA SER A 80 57.76 -16.30 33.43
C SER A 80 58.98 -16.16 32.51
N GLY A 81 60.19 -16.53 32.95
CA GLY A 81 61.42 -16.48 32.16
C GLY A 81 61.95 -15.07 31.91
N LYS A 82 61.49 -14.07 32.68
CA LYS A 82 61.96 -12.69 32.61
C LYS A 82 63.40 -12.55 33.13
N ALA A 83 64.10 -11.53 32.61
CA ALA A 83 65.46 -11.22 33.03
C ALA A 83 65.51 -10.78 34.52
N GLU A 84 66.60 -11.08 35.20
CA GLU A 84 66.81 -10.72 36.62
C GLU A 84 66.65 -9.20 36.86
N SER A 85 67.02 -8.35 35.90
CA SER A 85 66.82 -6.90 35.99
C SER A 85 65.36 -6.47 36.15
N GLU A 86 64.42 -7.20 35.53
CA GLU A 86 62.99 -6.95 35.65
C GLU A 86 62.45 -7.33 37.03
N PHE A 87 63.10 -8.28 37.72
CA PHE A 87 62.74 -8.63 39.10
C PHE A 87 62.99 -7.44 40.00
N PHE A 88 64.18 -6.81 39.87
CA PHE A 88 64.50 -5.63 40.67
C PHE A 88 63.55 -4.46 40.39
N ASN A 89 63.10 -4.29 39.14
CA ASN A 89 62.12 -3.26 38.83
C ASN A 89 60.77 -3.56 39.49
N TRP A 90 60.22 -4.77 39.33
CA TRP A 90 59.00 -5.19 40.03
C TRP A 90 59.10 -5.05 41.57
N HIS A 91 60.25 -5.40 42.13
CA HIS A 91 60.46 -5.41 43.57
C HIS A 91 60.47 -3.99 44.18
N LYS A 92 60.78 -2.95 43.42
CA LYS A 92 60.62 -1.55 43.88
C LYS A 92 59.20 -1.27 44.38
N GLY A 93 58.19 -1.81 43.69
CA GLY A 93 56.79 -1.70 44.12
C GLY A 93 56.48 -2.55 45.35
N VAL A 94 57.08 -3.73 45.45
CA VAL A 94 56.99 -4.59 46.64
C VAL A 94 57.54 -3.85 47.86
N ASP A 95 58.75 -3.31 47.77
CA ASP A 95 59.40 -2.57 48.86
C ASP A 95 58.58 -1.34 49.28
N TYR A 96 58.16 -0.51 48.32
CA TYR A 96 57.36 0.68 48.59
C TYR A 96 56.03 0.36 49.28
N LEU A 97 55.27 -0.62 48.77
CA LEU A 97 53.99 -1.01 49.35
C LEU A 97 54.16 -1.73 50.69
N LEU A 98 55.25 -2.47 50.88
CA LEU A 98 55.59 -3.11 52.13
C LEU A 98 55.89 -2.08 53.21
N GLU A 99 56.56 -0.97 52.90
CA GLU A 99 56.82 0.15 53.83
C GLU A 99 55.55 0.93 54.19
N GLY A 100 54.55 0.93 53.31
CA GLY A 100 53.25 1.57 53.53
C GLY A 100 52.48 1.10 54.78
N LYS A 101 51.52 1.92 55.21
CA LYS A 101 50.65 1.63 56.39
C LYS A 101 49.52 0.64 56.10
N ARG A 102 49.15 0.43 54.82
CA ARG A 102 47.96 -0.34 54.42
C ARG A 102 48.33 -1.74 53.94
N LYS A 103 48.39 -2.72 54.86
CA LYS A 103 48.71 -4.14 54.55
C LYS A 103 47.90 -4.73 53.39
N LYS A 104 46.61 -4.40 53.30
CA LYS A 104 45.73 -4.86 52.22
C LYS A 104 46.18 -4.44 50.82
N ARG A 105 46.79 -3.26 50.66
CA ARG A 105 47.31 -2.79 49.35
C ARG A 105 48.52 -3.61 48.90
N PHE A 106 49.38 -3.98 49.84
CA PHE A 106 50.53 -4.84 49.59
C PHE A 106 50.07 -6.23 49.14
N GLU A 107 49.17 -6.87 49.89
CA GLU A 107 48.58 -8.17 49.53
C GLU A 107 47.91 -8.14 48.14
N GLN A 108 47.11 -7.10 47.85
CA GLN A 108 46.47 -6.95 46.53
C GLN A 108 47.49 -6.82 45.37
N PHE A 109 48.61 -6.14 45.60
CA PHE A 109 49.67 -6.02 44.59
C PHE A 109 50.41 -7.34 44.37
N LEU A 110 50.61 -8.15 45.42
CA LEU A 110 51.16 -9.49 45.29
C LEU A 110 50.23 -10.41 44.49
N ASN A 111 48.93 -10.46 44.83
CA ASN A 111 47.97 -11.26 44.05
C ASN A 111 47.92 -10.82 42.58
N PHE A 112 47.94 -9.51 42.31
CA PHE A 112 48.06 -9.00 40.95
C PHE A 112 49.38 -9.42 40.26
N SER A 113 50.48 -9.47 41.00
CA SER A 113 51.78 -9.88 40.46
C SER A 113 51.77 -11.35 40.07
N GLU A 114 51.14 -12.21 40.88
CA GLU A 114 50.87 -13.60 40.48
C GLU A 114 50.07 -13.66 39.17
N ASP A 115 48.91 -12.99 39.12
CA ASP A 115 48.04 -12.98 37.94
C ASP A 115 48.79 -12.50 36.68
N LEU A 116 49.60 -11.45 36.83
CA LEU A 116 50.37 -10.85 35.75
C LEU A 116 51.49 -11.77 35.26
N PHE A 117 52.29 -12.37 36.15
CA PHE A 117 53.42 -13.20 35.73
C PHE A 117 52.99 -14.59 35.28
N ARG A 118 51.93 -15.14 35.86
CA ARG A 118 51.46 -16.50 35.57
C ARG A 118 50.54 -16.55 34.36
N GLU A 119 49.58 -15.64 34.28
CA GLU A 119 48.50 -15.68 33.29
C GLU A 119 48.60 -14.55 32.25
N ASN A 120 49.60 -13.67 32.37
CA ASN A 120 49.69 -12.39 31.64
C ASN A 120 48.43 -11.53 31.86
N ALA A 121 47.76 -11.69 33.00
CA ALA A 121 46.49 -11.04 33.30
C ALA A 121 46.72 -9.67 33.95
N LEU A 122 46.16 -8.64 33.34
CA LEU A 122 46.13 -7.29 33.89
C LEU A 122 44.97 -7.11 34.89
N TYR A 123 43.94 -7.96 34.74
CA TYR A 123 42.82 -8.05 35.65
C TYR A 123 42.23 -9.46 35.60
N LEU A 124 42.12 -10.13 36.74
CA LEU A 124 41.59 -11.48 36.84
C LEU A 124 40.52 -11.54 37.94
N THR A 125 39.29 -11.89 37.56
CA THR A 125 38.19 -12.15 38.49
C THR A 125 37.29 -13.25 37.93
N ASN A 126 36.39 -13.80 38.75
CA ASN A 126 35.41 -14.80 38.29
C ASN A 126 34.46 -14.29 37.20
N SER A 127 34.31 -12.96 37.06
CA SER A 127 33.38 -12.35 36.11
C SER A 127 34.05 -11.80 34.86
N VAL A 128 35.26 -11.26 34.97
CA VAL A 128 35.99 -10.61 33.86
C VAL A 128 37.48 -10.91 33.99
N VAL A 129 38.09 -11.30 32.88
CA VAL A 129 39.54 -11.44 32.74
C VAL A 129 40.01 -10.59 31.57
N TRP A 130 41.00 -9.74 31.80
CA TRP A 130 41.76 -9.07 30.75
C TRP A 130 43.21 -9.53 30.81
N LYS A 131 43.72 -10.07 29.71
CA LYS A 131 45.08 -10.59 29.62
C LYS A 131 45.74 -10.32 28.28
N ALA A 132 47.06 -10.22 28.30
CA ALA A 132 47.89 -10.14 27.12
C ALA A 132 48.20 -11.55 26.59
N ASN A 133 48.40 -11.68 25.28
CA ASN A 133 48.93 -12.92 24.67
C ASN A 133 50.44 -13.13 24.91
N THR A 134 51.13 -12.14 25.47
CA THR A 134 52.59 -12.11 25.61
C THR A 134 52.99 -11.69 27.03
N ASN A 135 54.14 -12.19 27.47
CA ASN A 135 54.80 -11.76 28.71
C ASN A 135 55.83 -10.65 28.47
N ARG A 136 55.94 -10.10 27.25
CA ARG A 136 56.88 -9.02 26.91
C ARG A 136 56.34 -7.65 27.33
N PHE A 137 56.52 -7.33 28.61
CA PHE A 137 56.17 -6.05 29.21
C PHE A 137 57.25 -5.61 30.19
N THR A 138 57.29 -4.29 30.45
CA THR A 138 58.07 -3.67 31.52
C THR A 138 57.15 -3.18 32.63
N ILE A 139 57.69 -3.10 33.85
CA ILE A 139 57.00 -2.48 35.00
C ILE A 139 57.76 -1.21 35.38
N GLU A 140 57.08 -0.09 35.25
CA GLU A 140 57.55 1.24 35.65
C GLU A 140 56.69 1.77 36.78
N TYR A 141 57.12 2.88 37.39
CA TYR A 141 56.40 3.53 38.49
C TYR A 141 56.30 5.02 38.21
N ASP A 142 55.14 5.61 38.48
CA ASP A 142 54.97 7.07 38.44
C ASP A 142 55.66 7.77 39.63
N GLU A 143 55.60 9.10 39.68
CA GLU A 143 56.17 9.90 40.78
C GLU A 143 55.57 9.56 42.16
N SER A 144 54.37 8.99 42.18
CA SER A 144 53.67 8.52 43.38
C SER A 144 53.88 7.02 43.66
N TYR A 145 54.82 6.37 42.96
CA TYR A 145 55.12 4.94 43.04
C TYR A 145 53.94 4.02 42.68
N ASN A 146 53.01 4.47 41.83
CA ASN A 146 51.98 3.59 41.27
C ASN A 146 52.54 2.76 40.11
N PRO A 147 52.31 1.43 40.07
CA PRO A 147 52.77 0.58 38.98
C PRO A 147 52.11 0.90 37.64
N ILE A 148 52.93 1.00 36.59
CA ILE A 148 52.54 1.14 35.19
C ILE A 148 53.15 -0.02 34.42
N ILE A 149 52.31 -0.85 33.81
CA ILE A 149 52.75 -2.01 33.02
C ILE A 149 52.67 -1.62 31.54
N SER A 150 53.81 -1.58 30.85
CA SER A 150 53.92 -1.12 29.47
C SER A 150 54.19 -2.28 28.50
N PHE A 151 53.45 -2.31 27.39
CA PHE A 151 53.61 -3.26 26.29
C PHE A 151 53.86 -2.51 24.98
N GLU A 152 54.96 -2.84 24.30
CA GLU A 152 55.26 -2.30 22.95
C GLU A 152 54.50 -3.02 21.83
N GLN A 153 54.05 -4.26 22.07
CA GLN A 153 53.20 -5.03 21.17
C GLN A 153 52.48 -6.14 21.93
N LEU A 154 51.15 -6.25 21.78
CA LEU A 154 50.34 -7.35 22.33
C LEU A 154 49.02 -7.55 21.58
N ASP A 155 48.44 -8.75 21.74
CA ASP A 155 46.99 -8.92 21.63
C ASP A 155 46.39 -8.81 23.03
N LEU A 156 45.45 -7.89 23.22
CA LEU A 156 44.74 -7.71 24.48
C LEU A 156 43.39 -8.43 24.41
N LYS A 157 43.21 -9.46 25.22
CA LYS A 157 42.00 -10.30 25.24
C LYS A 157 41.17 -10.08 26.51
N CYS A 158 39.90 -9.76 26.33
CA CYS A 158 38.87 -9.80 27.37
C CYS A 158 38.12 -11.14 27.30
N LEU A 159 37.91 -11.78 28.44
CA LEU A 159 37.09 -12.97 28.60
C LEU A 159 36.01 -12.71 29.65
N SER A 160 34.75 -13.01 29.33
CA SER A 160 33.64 -12.93 30.27
C SER A 160 32.49 -13.81 29.79
N ARG A 161 31.83 -14.53 30.71
CA ARG A 161 30.56 -15.24 30.45
C ARG A 161 30.55 -16.16 29.21
N GLY A 162 31.69 -16.79 28.89
CA GLY A 162 31.82 -17.71 27.75
C GLY A 162 32.08 -17.02 26.40
N ASP A 163 32.22 -15.71 26.36
CA ASP A 163 32.52 -14.90 25.17
C ASP A 163 33.87 -14.18 25.34
N SER A 164 34.42 -13.64 24.25
CA SER A 164 35.67 -12.91 24.25
C SER A 164 35.67 -11.70 23.32
N ALA A 165 36.43 -10.67 23.68
CA ALA A 165 36.81 -9.57 22.80
C ALA A 165 38.33 -9.53 22.68
N VAL A 166 38.86 -9.19 21.50
CA VAL A 166 40.31 -9.16 21.26
C VAL A 166 40.67 -7.91 20.48
N ILE A 167 41.67 -7.18 20.96
CA ILE A 167 42.38 -6.15 20.20
C ILE A 167 43.70 -6.77 19.75
N TYR A 168 43.88 -6.96 18.45
CA TYR A 168 45.04 -7.63 17.88
C TYR A 168 46.16 -6.64 17.54
N GLY A 169 47.40 -6.95 17.90
CA GLY A 169 48.59 -6.22 17.46
C GLY A 169 48.69 -4.76 17.92
N GLY A 170 48.06 -4.39 19.04
CA GLY A 170 48.15 -3.05 19.63
C GLY A 170 49.38 -2.88 20.52
N LYS A 171 49.48 -1.70 21.15
CA LYS A 171 50.43 -1.40 22.26
C LYS A 171 49.72 -0.59 23.34
N GLY A 172 50.28 -0.51 24.54
CA GLY A 172 49.63 0.28 25.59
C GLY A 172 50.22 0.14 26.98
N LYS A 173 49.62 0.90 27.90
CA LYS A 173 50.02 0.98 29.30
C LYS A 173 48.83 0.68 30.21
N PHE A 174 49.05 -0.15 31.23
CA PHE A 174 48.07 -0.39 32.29
C PHE A 174 48.46 0.37 33.56
N ILE A 175 47.62 1.31 33.98
CA ILE A 175 47.77 2.06 35.23
C ILE A 175 47.07 1.27 36.34
N TYR A 176 47.85 0.54 37.14
CA TYR A 176 47.35 -0.44 38.09
C TYR A 176 46.39 0.15 39.14
N HIS A 177 46.69 1.34 39.66
CA HIS A 177 45.90 1.96 40.72
C HIS A 177 44.55 2.48 40.21
N GLU A 178 44.52 3.04 39.00
CA GLU A 178 43.31 3.55 38.36
C GLU A 178 42.46 2.43 37.74
N LYS A 179 43.03 1.23 37.58
CA LYS A 179 42.43 0.11 36.82
C LYS A 179 42.14 0.53 35.38
N LYS A 180 43.02 1.35 34.81
CA LYS A 180 42.85 1.98 33.51
C LYS A 180 43.84 1.43 32.50
N TRP A 181 43.35 0.97 31.35
CA TRP A 181 44.15 0.66 30.18
C TRP A 181 44.20 1.88 29.26
N MET A 182 45.39 2.23 28.77
CA MET A 182 45.63 3.26 27.76
C MET A 182 46.32 2.61 26.57
N GLY A 183 45.59 2.42 25.47
CA GLY A 183 46.07 1.74 24.28
C GLY A 183 46.28 2.69 23.10
N GLU A 184 47.15 2.26 22.19
CA GLU A 184 47.36 2.88 20.88
C GLU A 184 47.51 1.78 19.82
N GLY A 185 46.83 1.94 18.69
CA GLY A 185 46.91 0.98 17.60
C GLY A 185 46.07 -0.27 17.83
N GLY A 186 46.26 -1.25 16.93
CA GLY A 186 45.62 -2.55 16.98
C GLY A 186 44.34 -2.64 16.17
N THR A 187 43.91 -3.88 15.89
CA THR A 187 42.80 -4.19 15.01
C THR A 187 41.75 -5.00 15.75
N VAL A 188 40.48 -4.67 15.53
CA VAL A 188 39.31 -5.41 16.02
C VAL A 188 38.60 -6.02 14.82
N TYR A 189 38.36 -7.32 14.87
CA TYR A 189 37.63 -8.06 13.84
C TYR A 189 36.20 -8.35 14.30
N PHE A 190 35.30 -8.50 13.33
CA PHE A 190 33.88 -8.81 13.57
C PHE A 190 33.65 -10.33 13.63
N ASP A 191 34.56 -11.05 14.27
CA ASP A 191 34.61 -12.53 14.30
C ASP A 191 33.30 -13.15 14.83
N ARG A 192 32.65 -12.50 15.81
CA ARG A 192 31.37 -12.99 16.36
C ARG A 192 30.25 -13.03 15.33
N SER A 193 30.34 -12.22 14.29
CA SER A 193 29.38 -12.15 13.19
C SER A 193 29.83 -12.98 11.98
N GLU A 194 30.92 -13.75 12.11
CA GLU A 194 31.53 -14.58 11.06
C GLU A 194 31.90 -13.80 9.79
N LEU A 195 32.12 -12.49 9.91
CA LEU A 195 32.51 -11.64 8.79
C LEU A 195 34.00 -11.87 8.44
N PRO A 196 34.38 -11.94 7.14
CA PRO A 196 35.76 -12.16 6.74
C PRO A 196 36.68 -11.04 7.24
N ARG A 197 37.77 -11.41 7.93
CA ARG A 197 38.74 -10.46 8.53
C ARG A 197 39.43 -9.54 7.51
N ASN A 198 39.52 -9.97 6.26
CA ASN A 198 40.07 -9.18 5.14
C ASN A 198 39.04 -8.22 4.51
N GLU A 199 37.76 -8.36 4.85
CA GLU A 199 36.67 -7.53 4.34
C GLU A 199 36.16 -6.53 5.38
N VAL A 200 36.05 -6.95 6.65
CA VAL A 200 35.46 -6.13 7.72
C VAL A 200 36.33 -6.10 8.98
N TYR A 201 36.85 -4.91 9.30
CA TYR A 201 37.69 -4.71 10.49
C TYR A 201 37.75 -3.24 10.91
N ALA A 202 38.19 -2.99 12.15
CA ALA A 202 38.38 -1.68 12.71
C ALA A 202 39.82 -1.52 13.23
N GLU A 203 40.55 -0.53 12.73
CA GLU A 203 41.86 -0.13 13.23
C GLU A 203 41.70 0.98 14.27
N LEU A 204 42.27 0.77 15.45
CA LEU A 204 42.15 1.70 16.57
C LEU A 204 43.32 2.68 16.57
N GLY A 205 43.04 3.96 16.80
CA GLY A 205 44.02 4.98 17.14
C GLY A 205 44.33 4.95 18.64
N LYS A 206 44.18 6.08 19.34
CA LYS A 206 44.33 6.13 20.81
C LYS A 206 43.01 5.89 21.53
N TYR A 207 43.04 5.06 22.57
CA TYR A 207 41.85 4.74 23.36
C TYR A 207 42.19 4.46 24.82
N GLU A 208 41.21 4.61 25.70
CA GLU A 208 41.35 4.29 27.11
C GLU A 208 40.07 3.70 27.68
N PHE A 209 40.19 2.78 28.64
CA PHE A 209 39.04 2.19 29.32
C PHE A 209 39.38 1.60 30.70
N ASP A 210 38.34 1.38 31.49
CA ASP A 210 38.42 0.71 32.80
C ASP A 210 38.43 -0.81 32.62
N ILE A 211 39.54 -1.45 32.99
CA ILE A 211 39.76 -2.89 32.82
C ILE A 211 38.83 -3.75 33.69
N ARG A 212 38.15 -3.17 34.67
CA ARG A 212 37.18 -3.90 35.50
C ARG A 212 35.91 -4.25 34.72
N ARG A 213 35.69 -3.62 33.56
CA ARG A 213 34.51 -3.80 32.73
C ARG A 213 34.84 -4.71 31.54
N ALA A 214 33.88 -5.56 31.15
CA ALA A 214 33.97 -6.35 29.92
C ALA A 214 33.45 -5.58 28.70
N THR A 215 33.79 -4.29 28.63
CA THR A 215 33.39 -3.37 27.56
C THR A 215 34.39 -2.23 27.44
N TYR A 216 34.58 -1.72 26.24
CA TYR A 216 35.37 -0.52 25.99
C TYR A 216 34.79 0.29 24.82
N THR A 217 35.21 1.56 24.76
CA THR A 217 34.89 2.48 23.66
C THR A 217 36.19 3.08 23.14
N ALA A 218 36.36 3.11 21.82
CA ALA A 218 37.46 3.78 21.12
C ALA A 218 36.86 4.83 20.18
N ASN A 219 37.18 6.11 20.38
CA ASN A 219 36.61 7.23 19.62
C ASN A 219 37.42 7.61 18.36
N ASP A 220 38.62 7.05 18.24
CA ASP A 220 39.54 7.27 17.12
C ASP A 220 39.73 5.92 16.42
N VAL A 221 38.89 5.65 15.42
CA VAL A 221 38.84 4.37 14.71
C VAL A 221 38.76 4.60 13.21
N VAL A 222 39.54 3.84 12.45
CA VAL A 222 39.40 3.69 11.00
C VAL A 222 38.74 2.34 10.74
N PHE A 223 37.52 2.38 10.21
CA PHE A 223 36.71 1.21 9.93
C PHE A 223 36.70 0.90 8.44
N VAL A 224 36.85 -0.38 8.10
CA VAL A 224 36.84 -0.89 6.74
C VAL A 224 35.71 -1.91 6.61
N ASN A 225 34.91 -1.75 5.57
CA ASN A 225 33.93 -2.75 5.13
C ASN A 225 33.91 -2.77 3.60
N LYS A 226 34.64 -3.72 3.01
CA LYS A 226 34.86 -3.78 1.57
C LYS A 226 33.59 -4.09 0.77
N SER A 227 32.66 -4.82 1.37
CA SER A 227 31.39 -5.20 0.71
C SER A 227 30.51 -3.98 0.44
N PHE A 228 30.61 -2.92 1.24
CA PHE A 228 29.79 -1.70 1.09
C PHE A 228 30.57 -0.50 0.57
N PHE A 229 31.88 -0.41 0.85
CA PHE A 229 32.69 0.78 0.55
C PHE A 229 33.85 0.53 -0.41
N GLY A 230 34.02 -0.70 -0.89
CA GLY A 230 35.21 -1.08 -1.66
C GLY A 230 36.49 -0.80 -0.87
N GLU A 231 37.40 -0.01 -1.43
CA GLU A 231 38.66 0.35 -0.76
C GLU A 231 38.56 1.59 0.14
N ALA A 232 37.38 2.21 0.27
CA ALA A 232 37.18 3.35 1.17
C ALA A 232 37.03 2.92 2.64
N SER A 233 37.51 3.78 3.55
CA SER A 233 37.44 3.58 5.00
C SER A 233 36.69 4.72 5.69
N LEU A 234 36.02 4.43 6.81
CA LEU A 234 35.27 5.42 7.59
C LEU A 234 35.95 5.71 8.92
N LYS A 235 35.98 6.98 9.32
CA LYS A 235 36.37 7.37 10.68
C LYS A 235 35.17 7.35 11.61
N GLY A 236 35.36 6.92 12.86
CA GLY A 236 34.24 6.76 13.77
C GLY A 236 34.60 6.33 15.17
N THR A 237 33.57 5.92 15.91
CA THR A 237 33.66 5.37 17.25
C THR A 237 33.31 3.89 17.23
N LEU A 238 34.12 3.07 17.90
CA LEU A 238 33.86 1.65 18.12
C LEU A 238 33.50 1.41 19.59
N VAL A 239 32.41 0.70 19.83
CA VAL A 239 32.05 0.16 21.14
C VAL A 239 32.13 -1.36 21.07
N GLU A 240 32.75 -1.97 22.06
CA GLU A 240 32.86 -3.42 22.18
C GLU A 240 32.38 -3.85 23.57
N LYS A 241 31.67 -4.98 23.64
CA LYS A 241 31.09 -5.52 24.86
C LYS A 241 30.94 -7.03 24.75
N VAL A 242 31.49 -7.72 25.74
CA VAL A 242 31.36 -9.17 25.88
C VAL A 242 30.01 -9.52 26.50
N LEU A 243 29.26 -10.42 25.86
CA LEU A 243 27.89 -10.81 26.27
C LEU A 243 27.75 -12.33 26.35
N ALA A 244 26.83 -12.82 27.19
CA ALA A 244 26.51 -14.24 27.23
C ALA A 244 25.69 -14.68 26.00
N ASN A 245 25.75 -15.96 25.63
CA ASN A 245 24.87 -16.62 24.65
C ASN A 245 24.82 -15.93 23.26
N GLN A 246 25.97 -15.52 22.72
CA GLN A 246 26.04 -14.93 21.38
C GLN A 246 26.01 -16.03 20.30
N THR A 247 25.21 -15.80 19.25
CA THR A 247 25.27 -16.52 17.96
C THR A 247 25.57 -15.50 16.86
N PRO A 248 26.04 -15.89 15.67
CA PRO A 248 26.33 -14.95 14.57
C PRO A 248 25.17 -14.00 14.23
N GLU A 249 23.93 -14.47 14.29
CA GLU A 249 22.73 -13.69 13.96
C GLU A 249 22.29 -12.73 15.10
N LYS A 250 22.73 -13.04 16.32
CA LYS A 250 22.45 -12.27 17.55
C LYS A 250 23.61 -11.37 17.97
N ALA A 251 24.77 -11.52 17.33
CA ALA A 251 25.95 -10.73 17.59
C ALA A 251 25.63 -9.25 17.40
N SER A 252 25.73 -8.48 18.49
CA SER A 252 25.44 -7.05 18.51
C SER A 252 26.69 -6.19 18.71
N TYR A 253 27.86 -6.82 18.92
CA TYR A 253 29.16 -6.18 19.10
C TYR A 253 30.24 -6.93 18.29
N PRO A 254 31.27 -6.24 17.77
CA PRO A 254 31.52 -4.81 17.94
C PRO A 254 30.49 -3.91 17.24
N GLN A 255 30.36 -2.68 17.74
CA GLN A 255 29.50 -1.63 17.19
C GLN A 255 30.35 -0.49 16.68
N PHE A 256 30.27 -0.19 15.40
CA PHE A 256 30.90 0.98 14.80
C PHE A 256 29.83 2.03 14.47
N VAL A 257 30.15 3.30 14.73
CA VAL A 257 29.34 4.46 14.33
C VAL A 257 30.25 5.45 13.62
N SER A 258 29.93 5.82 12.38
CA SER A 258 30.71 6.80 11.62
C SER A 258 30.61 8.19 12.24
N GLN A 259 31.70 8.95 12.16
CA GLN A 259 31.70 10.39 12.45
C GLN A 259 31.03 11.21 11.35
N THR A 260 30.96 10.65 10.12
CA THR A 260 30.23 11.29 9.05
C THR A 260 28.75 10.97 9.17
N ASP A 261 28.00 12.05 9.10
CA ASP A 261 26.56 12.13 9.19
C ASP A 261 25.86 11.81 7.86
N ARG A 262 26.62 11.89 6.76
CA ARG A 262 26.10 11.71 5.41
C ARG A 262 27.13 11.04 4.53
N LEU A 263 26.87 9.79 4.21
CA LEU A 263 27.68 8.93 3.35
C LEU A 263 26.84 8.50 2.14
N LEU A 264 27.32 8.87 0.95
CA LEU A 264 26.73 8.40 -0.31
C LEU A 264 27.38 7.06 -0.69
N ILE A 265 26.59 5.98 -0.65
CA ILE A 265 26.95 4.66 -1.16
C ILE A 265 26.17 4.46 -2.45
N ARG A 266 26.87 4.45 -3.59
CA ARG A 266 26.26 4.17 -4.89
C ARG A 266 26.10 2.68 -5.07
N ASP A 267 25.00 2.29 -5.71
CA ASP A 267 24.71 0.90 -6.06
C ASP A 267 24.86 -0.07 -4.87
N ILE A 268 24.35 0.32 -3.68
CA ILE A 268 24.30 -0.55 -2.49
C ILE A 268 23.53 -1.85 -2.79
N VAL A 269 22.54 -1.72 -3.67
CA VAL A 269 21.97 -2.76 -4.54
C VAL A 269 22.07 -2.17 -5.94
N PRO A 270 22.27 -2.93 -7.03
CA PRO A 270 22.42 -2.32 -8.35
C PRO A 270 21.26 -1.36 -8.70
N SER A 271 21.57 -0.14 -9.14
CA SER A 271 20.60 0.94 -9.37
C SER A 271 19.93 1.52 -8.12
N VAL A 272 20.44 1.24 -6.93
CA VAL A 272 19.95 1.78 -5.66
C VAL A 272 21.08 2.48 -4.93
N ASP A 273 20.93 3.78 -4.73
CA ASP A 273 21.90 4.59 -4.01
C ASP A 273 21.40 4.87 -2.59
N TYR A 274 22.29 4.75 -1.60
CA TYR A 274 22.05 5.10 -0.21
C TYR A 274 22.76 6.41 0.16
N ASP A 275 22.09 7.27 0.92
CA ASP A 275 22.59 8.57 1.36
C ASP A 275 22.15 8.83 2.82
N GLY A 276 23.10 8.71 3.76
CA GLY A 276 22.85 8.92 5.19
C GLY A 276 24.05 8.50 6.05
N GLY A 277 23.93 8.56 7.37
CA GLY A 277 24.97 8.11 8.30
C GLY A 277 25.16 6.60 8.26
N PHE A 278 26.27 6.10 8.81
CA PHE A 278 26.56 4.66 8.81
C PHE A 278 26.90 4.15 10.20
N SER A 279 26.24 3.07 10.60
CA SER A 279 26.65 2.30 11.75
C SER A 279 26.52 0.80 11.47
N GLN A 280 27.37 0.02 12.12
CA GLN A 280 27.34 -1.43 12.02
C GLN A 280 27.33 -2.02 13.43
N ARG A 281 26.37 -2.90 13.71
CA ARG A 281 26.22 -3.62 14.97
C ARG A 281 26.31 -5.12 14.71
N GLY A 282 27.49 -5.70 14.93
CA GLY A 282 27.77 -7.06 14.50
C GLY A 282 27.57 -7.23 12.98
N SER A 283 26.65 -8.11 12.59
CA SER A 283 26.27 -8.36 11.18
C SER A 283 25.23 -7.38 10.64
N ARG A 284 24.59 -6.57 11.48
CA ARG A 284 23.51 -5.67 11.06
C ARG A 284 24.06 -4.30 10.75
N ILE A 285 23.80 -3.81 9.54
CA ILE A 285 24.09 -2.43 9.18
C ILE A 285 22.84 -1.60 9.45
N ILE A 286 23.06 -0.46 10.08
CA ILE A 286 22.03 0.53 10.36
C ILE A 286 22.51 1.81 9.69
N GLY A 287 21.87 2.13 8.57
CA GLY A 287 21.97 3.46 8.01
C GLY A 287 21.14 4.41 8.85
N SER A 288 21.70 5.44 9.46
CA SER A 288 20.99 6.33 10.40
C SER A 288 20.98 7.78 9.92
N SER A 289 19.92 8.50 10.25
CA SER A 289 19.81 9.95 10.08
C SER A 289 20.71 10.70 11.08
N THR A 290 20.97 11.98 10.79
CA THR A 290 21.38 12.96 11.81
C THR A 290 20.19 13.59 12.50
N GLU A 291 20.43 14.43 13.51
CA GLU A 291 19.42 15.35 14.07
C GLU A 291 18.82 16.30 13.00
N GLU A 292 19.48 16.51 11.85
CA GLU A 292 19.04 17.47 10.83
C GLU A 292 18.53 16.85 9.50
N SER A 293 18.69 15.53 9.25
CA SER A 293 18.25 14.94 7.96
C SER A 293 18.03 13.41 7.97
N LYS A 294 16.89 12.96 7.39
CA LYS A 294 16.54 11.54 7.19
C LYS A 294 17.50 10.83 6.21
N ALA A 295 17.83 9.57 6.49
CA ALA A 295 18.53 8.72 5.54
C ALA A 295 17.65 8.50 4.31
N THR A 296 18.26 8.43 3.12
CA THR A 296 17.55 8.34 1.84
C THR A 296 18.06 7.19 0.98
N LEU A 297 17.15 6.37 0.45
CA LEU A 297 17.41 5.47 -0.66
C LEU A 297 16.84 6.10 -1.94
N ARG A 298 17.61 6.04 -3.04
CA ARG A 298 17.19 6.47 -4.38
C ARG A 298 17.31 5.29 -5.32
N ILE A 299 16.17 4.79 -5.79
CA ILE A 299 16.10 3.69 -6.75
C ILE A 299 15.95 4.31 -8.14
N ARG A 300 16.93 4.03 -9.00
CA ARG A 300 17.05 4.56 -10.35
C ARG A 300 16.58 3.53 -11.38
N ARG A 301 16.01 4.04 -12.47
CA ARG A 301 15.78 3.27 -13.70
C ARG A 301 16.41 4.05 -14.85
N GLY A 302 17.53 3.51 -15.36
CA GLY A 302 18.47 4.31 -16.16
C GLY A 302 19.02 5.49 -15.35
N GLU A 303 18.93 6.69 -15.92
CA GLU A 303 19.42 7.93 -15.29
C GLU A 303 18.35 8.63 -14.41
N LYS A 304 17.08 8.20 -14.47
CA LYS A 304 15.99 8.82 -13.70
C LYS A 304 15.80 8.13 -12.34
N VAL A 305 15.61 8.92 -11.29
CA VAL A 305 15.19 8.41 -9.96
C VAL A 305 13.70 8.14 -10.02
N MET A 306 13.31 6.87 -9.96
CA MET A 306 11.90 6.46 -9.99
C MET A 306 11.27 6.46 -8.60
N LEU A 307 12.04 6.09 -7.58
CA LEU A 307 11.55 5.96 -6.22
C LEU A 307 12.54 6.53 -5.22
N THR A 308 12.05 7.41 -4.35
CA THR A 308 12.77 7.92 -3.19
C THR A 308 12.13 7.37 -1.93
N VAL A 309 12.96 6.80 -1.04
CA VAL A 309 12.53 6.28 0.26
C VAL A 309 13.32 7.00 1.34
N ARG A 310 12.65 7.60 2.33
CA ARG A 310 13.30 8.32 3.44
C ARG A 310 12.88 7.74 4.77
N SER A 311 13.84 7.62 5.70
CA SER A 311 13.56 7.20 7.07
C SER A 311 14.65 7.67 8.03
N SER A 312 14.35 7.67 9.34
CA SER A 312 15.34 7.89 10.39
C SER A 312 16.41 6.80 10.40
N ALA A 313 16.08 5.57 10.01
CA ALA A 313 17.08 4.54 9.80
C ALA A 313 16.65 3.44 8.83
N PHE A 314 17.61 2.81 8.15
CA PHE A 314 17.40 1.57 7.40
C PHE A 314 18.18 0.42 8.03
N ILE A 315 17.51 -0.72 8.18
CA ILE A 315 18.19 -1.98 8.49
C ILE A 315 18.63 -2.57 7.16
N ILE A 316 19.95 -2.64 6.95
CA ILE A 316 20.57 -3.16 5.75
C ILE A 316 21.18 -4.53 6.08
N ARG A 317 20.78 -5.54 5.30
CA ARG A 317 21.31 -6.91 5.30
C ARG A 317 21.73 -7.25 3.87
N SER A 318 22.42 -8.37 3.70
CA SER A 318 22.82 -8.83 2.36
C SER A 318 21.62 -9.12 1.45
N ASP A 319 20.55 -9.69 2.01
CA ASP A 319 19.35 -10.14 1.30
C ASP A 319 18.26 -9.06 1.18
N GLN A 320 18.26 -8.04 2.05
CA GLN A 320 17.23 -7.00 2.05
C GLN A 320 17.64 -5.69 2.73
N ILE A 321 16.98 -4.60 2.34
CA ILE A 321 16.96 -3.32 3.05
C ILE A 321 15.53 -3.05 3.54
N SER A 322 15.34 -2.71 4.80
CA SER A 322 14.00 -2.55 5.37
C SER A 322 13.87 -1.42 6.39
N ASN A 323 12.66 -0.87 6.52
CA ASN A 323 12.26 0.02 7.59
C ASN A 323 10.74 -0.06 7.81
N ASP A 324 10.29 -0.02 9.06
CA ASP A 324 8.87 -0.19 9.39
C ASP A 324 8.02 1.07 9.12
N ARG A 325 8.63 2.25 8.99
CA ARG A 325 7.97 3.56 8.81
C ARG A 325 8.76 4.45 7.86
N ALA A 326 8.77 4.08 6.59
CA ALA A 326 9.47 4.84 5.56
C ALA A 326 8.51 5.81 4.84
N GLU A 327 8.94 7.05 4.65
CA GLU A 327 8.33 7.96 3.68
C GLU A 327 8.72 7.49 2.28
N VAL A 328 7.73 7.38 1.38
CA VAL A 328 7.93 6.86 0.03
C VAL A 328 7.37 7.84 -0.99
N THR A 329 8.12 8.08 -2.07
CA THR A 329 7.67 8.89 -3.21
C THR A 329 8.12 8.23 -4.51
N PHE A 330 7.15 7.74 -5.29
CA PHE A 330 7.37 7.45 -6.71
C PHE A 330 7.27 8.74 -7.50
N HIS A 331 8.20 8.99 -8.41
CA HIS A 331 8.25 10.21 -9.20
C HIS A 331 7.78 9.96 -10.63
N PHE A 332 6.83 10.78 -11.07
CA PHE A 332 6.33 10.88 -12.44
C PHE A 332 6.54 12.33 -12.91
N GLU A 333 6.51 12.60 -14.22
CA GLU A 333 6.87 13.93 -14.75
C GLU A 333 5.96 15.06 -14.25
N GLY A 334 6.32 15.68 -13.11
CA GLY A 334 5.51 16.68 -12.38
C GLY A 334 4.54 16.09 -11.36
N ASP A 335 4.42 14.76 -11.28
CA ASP A 335 3.44 14.03 -10.47
C ASP A 335 4.11 12.99 -9.55
N SER A 336 3.37 12.44 -8.59
CA SER A 336 3.90 11.41 -7.69
C SER A 336 2.84 10.46 -7.14
N ILE A 337 3.30 9.29 -6.69
CA ILE A 337 2.60 8.48 -5.67
C ILE A 337 3.37 8.62 -4.37
N TYR A 338 2.74 9.23 -3.36
CA TYR A 338 3.34 9.58 -2.08
C TYR A 338 2.69 8.84 -0.91
N HIS A 339 3.50 8.41 0.06
CA HIS A 339 3.04 7.91 1.36
C HIS A 339 3.96 8.38 2.49
N PRO A 340 3.44 8.95 3.60
CA PRO A 340 4.26 9.56 4.65
C PRO A 340 4.96 8.57 5.60
N GLY A 341 4.45 7.33 5.73
CA GLY A 341 5.10 6.31 6.55
C GLY A 341 4.53 4.91 6.34
N VAL A 342 5.23 4.03 5.64
CA VAL A 342 4.81 2.66 5.28
C VAL A 342 5.90 1.63 5.65
N ASP A 343 5.52 0.37 5.90
CA ASP A 343 6.50 -0.73 6.02
C ASP A 343 7.14 -0.93 4.66
N PHE A 344 8.44 -0.65 4.55
CA PHE A 344 9.24 -0.73 3.34
C PHE A 344 10.22 -1.88 3.43
N LYS A 345 10.26 -2.69 2.37
CA LYS A 345 11.28 -3.72 2.16
C LYS A 345 11.72 -3.68 0.69
N LEU A 346 13.03 -3.59 0.48
CA LEU A 346 13.69 -3.91 -0.79
C LEU A 346 14.36 -5.26 -0.61
N LYS A 347 13.86 -6.29 -1.27
CA LYS A 347 14.55 -7.58 -1.35
C LYS A 347 15.65 -7.48 -2.38
N SER A 348 16.90 -7.51 -1.94
CA SER A 348 18.09 -7.28 -2.76
C SER A 348 18.22 -8.33 -3.86
N ASP A 349 18.00 -9.61 -3.52
CA ASP A 349 18.14 -10.73 -4.45
C ASP A 349 17.04 -10.75 -5.54
N GLU A 350 15.80 -10.46 -5.14
CA GLU A 350 14.64 -10.38 -6.05
C GLU A 350 14.56 -9.03 -6.78
N ARG A 351 15.37 -8.03 -6.38
CA ARG A 351 15.30 -6.64 -6.85
C ARG A 351 13.86 -6.08 -6.79
N LYS A 352 13.19 -6.37 -5.67
CA LYS A 352 11.76 -6.12 -5.51
C LYS A 352 11.46 -5.23 -4.31
N VAL A 353 10.76 -4.14 -4.57
CA VAL A 353 10.18 -3.25 -3.56
C VAL A 353 8.83 -3.82 -3.12
N PHE A 354 8.64 -3.85 -1.81
CA PHE A 354 7.41 -4.23 -1.14
C PHE A 354 7.06 -3.15 -0.12
N LEU A 355 5.88 -2.56 -0.28
CA LEU A 355 5.30 -1.61 0.66
C LEU A 355 4.04 -2.21 1.28
N ALA A 356 3.91 -2.15 2.60
CA ALA A 356 2.72 -2.65 3.28
C ALA A 356 2.12 -1.63 4.25
N ARG A 357 0.81 -1.40 4.07
CA ARG A 357 -0.02 -0.65 5.01
C ARG A 357 -0.46 -1.60 6.13
N THR A 358 -0.11 -1.28 7.37
CA THR A 358 -0.56 -2.03 8.54
C THR A 358 -1.79 -1.37 9.17
N LYS A 359 -2.44 -2.06 10.11
CA LYS A 359 -3.64 -1.56 10.80
C LYS A 359 -3.34 -0.53 11.89
N LEU A 360 -2.09 -0.07 12.03
CA LEU A 360 -1.64 0.77 13.15
C LEU A 360 -1.05 2.10 12.66
N GLY A 361 -1.42 3.17 13.37
CA GLY A 361 -0.80 4.49 13.23
C GLY A 361 -0.81 5.05 11.80
N VAL A 362 0.31 5.64 11.40
CA VAL A 362 0.53 6.30 10.09
C VAL A 362 0.38 5.38 8.89
N HIS A 363 0.48 4.06 9.07
CA HIS A 363 0.39 3.13 7.93
C HIS A 363 -1.04 3.07 7.38
N ARG A 364 -2.02 3.58 8.11
CA ARG A 364 -3.42 3.66 7.68
C ARG A 364 -3.70 4.81 6.73
N THR A 365 -2.81 5.81 6.63
CA THR A 365 -2.94 6.91 5.65
C THR A 365 -3.01 6.32 4.22
N PRO A 366 -3.74 6.95 3.28
CA PRO A 366 -3.74 6.50 1.90
C PRO A 366 -2.40 6.77 1.20
N PHE A 367 -2.18 6.08 0.08
CA PHE A 367 -1.25 6.56 -0.93
C PHE A 367 -1.91 7.69 -1.71
N PHE A 368 -1.21 8.81 -1.89
CA PHE A 368 -1.69 9.96 -2.66
C PHE A 368 -1.11 9.91 -4.06
N ASN A 369 -1.96 9.80 -5.08
CA ASN A 369 -1.57 9.72 -6.49
C ASN A 369 -1.98 11.02 -7.20
N SER A 370 -1.03 11.93 -7.40
CA SER A 370 -1.34 13.23 -8.01
C SER A 370 -1.60 13.13 -9.52
N TYR A 371 -1.07 12.11 -10.21
CA TYR A 371 -1.32 11.92 -11.63
C TYR A 371 -2.80 11.57 -11.90
N HIS A 372 -3.33 10.61 -11.15
CA HIS A 372 -4.71 10.16 -11.28
C HIS A 372 -5.69 10.98 -10.43
N GLN A 373 -5.20 11.87 -9.56
CA GLN A 373 -5.99 12.63 -8.57
C GLN A 373 -6.79 11.71 -7.62
N LEU A 374 -6.11 10.68 -7.09
CA LEU A 374 -6.70 9.67 -6.21
C LEU A 374 -6.01 9.55 -4.85
N GLU A 375 -6.80 9.32 -3.81
CA GLU A 375 -6.38 8.68 -2.57
C GLU A 375 -6.61 7.17 -2.64
N MET A 376 -5.57 6.38 -2.45
CA MET A 376 -5.60 4.94 -2.68
C MET A 376 -5.40 4.16 -1.37
N TYR A 377 -6.37 3.32 -1.06
CA TYR A 377 -6.46 2.54 0.16
C TYR A 377 -6.41 1.04 -0.18
N PHE A 378 -5.21 0.47 -0.34
CA PHE A 378 -4.95 -0.97 -0.52
C PHE A 378 -3.97 -1.50 0.54
N GLU A 379 -3.83 -2.82 0.71
CA GLU A 379 -2.95 -3.37 1.76
C GLU A 379 -1.47 -3.37 1.39
N SER A 380 -1.12 -3.67 0.13
CA SER A 380 0.28 -3.72 -0.32
C SER A 380 0.49 -3.19 -1.74
N LEU A 381 1.69 -2.65 -1.97
CA LEU A 381 2.23 -2.28 -3.28
C LEU A 381 3.53 -3.04 -3.52
N GLU A 382 3.61 -3.72 -4.66
CA GLU A 382 4.78 -4.48 -5.09
C GLU A 382 5.30 -3.94 -6.42
N TRP A 383 6.63 -3.80 -6.51
CA TRP A 383 7.28 -3.35 -7.74
C TRP A 383 8.63 -4.04 -7.89
N ALA A 384 8.82 -4.80 -8.96
CA ALA A 384 10.14 -5.24 -9.38
C ALA A 384 10.82 -4.05 -10.08
N ILE A 385 11.98 -3.61 -9.60
CA ILE A 385 12.54 -2.30 -9.97
C ILE A 385 12.95 -2.18 -11.45
N ASP A 386 13.04 -3.32 -12.14
CA ASP A 386 13.35 -3.39 -13.57
C ASP A 386 12.07 -3.48 -14.45
N ASP A 387 10.90 -3.70 -13.83
CA ASP A 387 9.62 -3.91 -14.51
C ASP A 387 8.81 -2.61 -14.71
N ASP A 388 7.90 -2.63 -15.68
CA ASP A 388 6.98 -1.55 -16.03
C ASP A 388 5.70 -1.56 -15.20
N LEU A 389 5.46 -2.60 -14.39
CA LEU A 389 4.22 -2.77 -13.66
C LEU A 389 4.40 -2.57 -12.15
N ILE A 390 3.53 -1.75 -11.56
CA ILE A 390 3.36 -1.65 -10.11
C ILE A 390 2.03 -2.31 -9.74
N GLU A 391 2.09 -3.34 -8.90
CA GLU A 391 0.93 -4.12 -8.47
C GLU A 391 0.41 -3.62 -7.13
N MET A 392 -0.89 -3.33 -7.03
CA MET A 392 -1.58 -2.98 -5.79
C MET A 392 -2.52 -4.13 -5.42
N LYS A 393 -2.27 -4.78 -4.28
CA LYS A 393 -2.96 -6.04 -3.97
C LYS A 393 -3.12 -6.29 -2.47
N PRO A 394 -3.98 -7.25 -2.08
CA PRO A 394 -4.11 -7.70 -0.71
C PRO A 394 -2.81 -8.35 -0.22
N LEU A 395 -2.53 -8.26 1.08
CA LEU A 395 -1.42 -8.99 1.68
C LEU A 395 -1.63 -10.50 1.55
N PHE A 396 -0.53 -11.24 1.44
CA PHE A 396 -0.58 -12.69 1.35
C PHE A 396 -1.36 -13.30 2.53
N ARG A 397 -2.39 -14.12 2.21
CA ARG A 397 -3.34 -14.73 3.16
C ARG A 397 -4.21 -13.74 3.95
N SER A 398 -4.30 -12.48 3.54
CA SER A 398 -5.29 -11.56 4.11
C SER A 398 -6.71 -12.02 3.76
N THR A 399 -7.61 -11.93 4.74
CA THR A 399 -9.05 -12.09 4.52
C THR A 399 -9.69 -10.81 4.02
N GLN A 400 -9.00 -9.67 4.11
CA GLN A 400 -9.45 -8.38 3.62
C GLN A 400 -8.84 -8.16 2.24
N ARG A 401 -9.65 -8.30 1.20
CA ARG A 401 -9.23 -8.14 -0.20
C ARG A 401 -9.67 -6.82 -0.84
N ALA A 402 -10.53 -6.08 -0.15
CA ALA A 402 -11.07 -4.84 -0.66
C ALA A 402 -10.02 -3.71 -0.65
N ALA A 403 -9.98 -2.95 -1.73
CA ALA A 403 -9.29 -1.67 -1.84
C ALA A 403 -10.28 -0.56 -2.24
N LEU A 404 -9.96 0.67 -1.85
CA LEU A 404 -10.74 1.86 -2.19
C LEU A 404 -9.84 2.86 -2.90
N PHE A 405 -10.29 3.38 -4.03
CA PHE A 405 -9.65 4.47 -4.76
C PHE A 405 -10.64 5.63 -4.80
N GLU A 406 -10.32 6.71 -4.10
CA GLU A 406 -11.22 7.84 -3.84
C GLU A 406 -10.71 9.07 -4.57
N SER A 407 -11.59 9.81 -5.25
CA SER A 407 -11.24 11.12 -5.83
C SER A 407 -10.72 12.09 -4.77
N MET A 408 -9.72 12.90 -5.11
CA MET A 408 -9.27 13.98 -4.22
C MET A 408 -10.33 15.07 -3.99
N ASP A 409 -11.34 15.17 -4.86
CA ASP A 409 -12.49 16.09 -4.75
C ASP A 409 -13.77 15.38 -4.20
N TYR A 410 -13.60 14.19 -3.63
CA TYR A 410 -14.72 13.43 -3.07
C TYR A 410 -15.29 14.12 -1.83
N PHE A 411 -16.62 14.24 -1.76
CA PHE A 411 -17.30 14.70 -0.56
C PHE A 411 -18.64 13.98 -0.31
N LYS A 412 -18.90 13.70 0.97
CA LYS A 412 -20.22 13.30 1.48
C LYS A 412 -20.49 13.97 2.82
N GLU A 413 -21.69 14.56 2.95
CA GLU A 413 -22.08 15.30 4.14
C GLU A 413 -21.98 14.47 5.43
N TYR A 414 -22.43 13.20 5.39
CA TYR A 414 -22.38 12.32 6.56
C TYR A 414 -20.94 12.05 7.05
N ARG A 415 -19.93 12.05 6.16
CA ARG A 415 -18.52 11.84 6.56
C ARG A 415 -17.93 13.08 7.22
N PHE A 416 -18.37 14.27 6.81
CA PHE A 416 -18.04 15.49 7.52
C PHE A 416 -18.69 15.49 8.91
N ASP A 417 -19.96 15.10 9.00
CA ASP A 417 -20.71 15.10 10.25
C ASP A 417 -20.22 14.01 11.24
N ASP A 418 -19.74 12.87 10.74
CA ASP A 418 -19.11 11.81 11.55
C ASP A 418 -17.88 12.32 12.32
N LEU A 419 -17.16 13.31 11.80
CA LEU A 419 -15.97 13.88 12.47
C LEU A 419 -16.29 14.67 13.74
N TYR A 420 -17.55 15.05 13.99
CA TYR A 420 -17.91 15.64 15.28
C TYR A 420 -17.70 14.65 16.43
N GLY A 421 -17.94 13.36 16.23
CA GLY A 421 -17.85 12.35 17.28
C GLY A 421 -18.68 12.75 18.52
N LEU A 422 -18.02 12.86 19.68
CA LEU A 422 -18.62 13.36 20.93
C LEU A 422 -18.35 14.86 21.18
N ALA A 423 -17.63 15.53 20.28
CA ALA A 423 -17.25 16.92 20.41
C ALA A 423 -18.32 17.86 19.83
N ASN A 424 -18.37 19.10 20.34
CA ASN A 424 -19.31 20.13 19.86
C ASN A 424 -18.78 20.92 18.65
N VAL A 425 -17.55 20.67 18.21
CA VAL A 425 -16.90 21.40 17.11
C VAL A 425 -16.21 20.39 16.20
N ASN A 426 -16.41 20.55 14.89
CA ASN A 426 -15.78 19.70 13.90
C ASN A 426 -14.25 19.92 13.89
N PRO A 427 -13.42 18.86 14.01
CA PRO A 427 -11.97 18.94 13.98
C PRO A 427 -11.41 19.70 12.75
N LEU A 428 -12.02 19.54 11.58
CA LEU A 428 -11.55 20.22 10.36
C LEU A 428 -11.65 21.75 10.49
N VAL A 429 -12.74 22.24 11.08
CA VAL A 429 -12.95 23.68 11.34
C VAL A 429 -11.93 24.22 12.34
N VAL A 430 -11.52 23.39 13.31
CA VAL A 430 -10.46 23.77 14.25
C VAL A 430 -9.12 23.84 13.52
N ILE A 431 -8.76 22.81 12.76
CA ILE A 431 -7.50 22.76 12.00
C ILE A 431 -7.40 23.95 11.03
N GLN A 432 -8.48 24.26 10.31
CA GLN A 432 -8.54 25.42 9.40
C GLN A 432 -8.21 26.73 10.14
N ARG A 433 -8.75 26.92 11.34
CA ARG A 433 -8.46 28.09 12.18
C ARG A 433 -7.03 28.10 12.72
N CYS A 434 -6.48 26.94 13.05
CA CYS A 434 -5.08 26.85 13.48
C CYS A 434 -4.15 27.21 12.31
N MET A 435 -4.48 26.75 11.11
CA MET A 435 -3.74 27.07 9.88
C MET A 435 -3.70 28.58 9.61
N GLU A 436 -4.79 29.31 9.86
CA GLU A 436 -4.82 30.78 9.74
C GLU A 436 -3.82 31.49 10.69
N ASN A 437 -3.46 30.86 11.82
CA ASN A 437 -2.56 31.45 12.82
C ASN A 437 -1.11 30.97 12.69
N TYR A 438 -0.89 29.71 12.27
CA TYR A 438 0.41 29.06 12.31
C TYR A 438 0.93 28.60 10.94
N GLY A 439 0.12 28.65 9.88
CA GLY A 439 0.44 28.09 8.57
C GLY A 439 -0.02 26.65 8.40
N ASP A 440 0.22 26.08 7.22
CA ASP A 440 -0.16 24.71 6.85
C ASP A 440 0.74 23.64 7.49
N VAL A 441 1.95 24.01 7.92
CA VAL A 441 2.87 23.17 8.69
C VAL A 441 2.86 23.61 10.15
N MET A 442 2.48 22.71 11.06
CA MET A 442 2.31 23.01 12.49
C MET A 442 2.85 21.89 13.36
N THR A 443 3.35 22.21 14.55
CA THR A 443 3.64 21.18 15.57
C THR A 443 2.36 20.72 16.26
N THR A 444 2.37 19.53 16.86
CA THR A 444 1.28 19.07 17.76
C THR A 444 0.98 20.07 18.87
N GLY A 445 2.02 20.72 19.40
CA GLY A 445 1.91 21.77 20.42
C GLY A 445 1.21 23.04 19.92
N ASP A 446 1.41 23.43 18.66
CA ASP A 446 0.70 24.55 18.03
C ASP A 446 -0.80 24.26 17.94
N VAL A 447 -1.15 23.06 17.47
CA VAL A 447 -2.54 22.61 17.39
C VAL A 447 -3.16 22.53 18.78
N ALA A 448 -2.45 22.00 19.78
CA ALA A 448 -2.93 21.92 21.15
C ALA A 448 -3.23 23.29 21.76
N ARG A 449 -2.34 24.27 21.56
CA ARG A 449 -2.56 25.66 22.01
C ARG A 449 -3.75 26.31 21.30
N CYS A 450 -3.88 26.10 20.00
CA CYS A 450 -4.98 26.62 19.19
C CYS A 450 -6.33 26.01 19.59
N TRP A 451 -6.39 24.68 19.75
CA TRP A 451 -7.59 23.93 20.12
C TRP A 451 -7.93 24.07 21.61
N LYS A 452 -6.96 24.46 22.45
CA LYS A 452 -7.09 24.57 23.91
C LYS A 452 -7.41 23.25 24.60
N ILE A 453 -6.78 22.17 24.13
CA ILE A 453 -6.81 20.86 24.77
C ILE A 453 -5.37 20.34 24.96
N PRO A 454 -5.10 19.49 25.97
CA PRO A 454 -3.78 18.93 26.21
C PRO A 454 -3.19 18.21 25.00
N GLU A 455 -1.88 18.32 24.77
CA GLU A 455 -1.24 17.76 23.58
C GLU A 455 -1.43 16.24 23.44
N ASN A 456 -1.41 15.51 24.56
CA ASN A 456 -1.69 14.06 24.59
C ASN A 456 -3.13 13.72 24.17
N GLU A 457 -4.08 14.64 24.34
CA GLU A 457 -5.47 14.47 23.91
C GLU A 457 -5.68 14.87 22.44
N VAL A 458 -4.84 15.73 21.87
CA VAL A 458 -4.88 16.14 20.45
C VAL A 458 -4.39 15.04 19.51
N LYS A 459 -3.37 14.29 19.93
CA LYS A 459 -2.69 13.28 19.09
C LYS A 459 -3.64 12.25 18.47
N PRO A 460 -4.63 11.67 19.19
CA PRO A 460 -5.64 10.79 18.60
C PRO A 460 -6.44 11.45 17.46
N PHE A 461 -6.86 12.71 17.62
CA PHE A 461 -7.60 13.43 16.57
C PHE A 461 -6.75 13.66 15.32
N LEU A 462 -5.50 14.10 15.50
CA LEU A 462 -4.56 14.30 14.38
C LEU A 462 -4.28 12.99 13.65
N MET A 463 -4.16 11.89 14.40
CA MET A 463 -3.98 10.57 13.82
C MET A 463 -5.20 10.15 13.01
N GLU A 464 -6.41 10.29 13.54
CA GLU A 464 -7.65 9.99 12.82
C GLU A 464 -7.76 10.81 11.52
N LEU A 465 -7.54 12.12 11.60
CA LEU A 465 -7.56 13.02 10.43
C LEU A 465 -6.50 12.61 9.39
N SER A 466 -5.30 12.21 9.83
CA SER A 466 -4.26 11.70 8.94
C SER A 466 -4.67 10.39 8.27
N THR A 467 -5.32 9.47 8.98
CA THR A 467 -5.81 8.21 8.39
C THR A 467 -6.93 8.41 7.36
N ARG A 468 -7.62 9.55 7.40
CA ARG A 468 -8.69 9.94 6.46
C ARG A 468 -8.20 10.87 5.33
N GLY A 469 -6.88 11.09 5.22
CA GLY A 469 -6.25 11.89 4.16
C GLY A 469 -6.21 13.41 4.39
N PHE A 470 -6.74 13.92 5.51
CA PHE A 470 -6.80 15.36 5.77
C PHE A 470 -5.44 15.99 6.14
N LEU A 471 -4.52 15.19 6.68
CA LEU A 471 -3.23 15.65 7.18
C LEU A 471 -2.13 14.63 6.83
N SER A 472 -0.94 15.13 6.52
CA SER A 472 0.29 14.34 6.75
C SER A 472 0.70 14.51 8.21
N TYR A 473 1.13 13.44 8.88
CA TYR A 473 1.61 13.52 10.26
C TYR A 473 2.96 12.81 10.41
N ASP A 474 4.00 13.59 10.71
CA ASP A 474 5.30 13.09 11.11
C ASP A 474 5.33 12.84 12.62
N PHE A 475 5.39 11.56 12.99
CA PHE A 475 5.35 11.10 14.38
C PHE A 475 6.70 11.25 15.10
N GLU A 476 7.80 11.39 14.36
CA GLU A 476 9.12 11.58 14.94
C GLU A 476 9.27 13.06 15.34
N GLU A 477 8.95 13.96 14.41
CA GLU A 477 9.06 15.40 14.61
C GLU A 477 7.83 16.01 15.33
N ASN A 478 6.75 15.25 15.46
CA ASN A 478 5.44 15.76 15.92
C ASN A 478 4.96 16.97 15.09
N ILE A 479 5.14 16.90 13.77
CA ILE A 479 4.74 17.94 12.81
C ILE A 479 3.61 17.42 11.94
N ILE A 480 2.56 18.21 11.77
CA ILE A 480 1.51 17.96 10.79
C ILE A 480 1.65 18.90 9.59
N THR A 481 1.22 18.41 8.43
CA THR A 481 1.01 19.23 7.22
C THR A 481 -0.44 19.10 6.81
N VAL A 482 -1.18 20.21 6.84
CA VAL A 482 -2.58 20.28 6.45
C VAL A 482 -2.73 20.08 4.94
N LYS A 483 -3.64 19.21 4.51
CA LYS A 483 -3.90 18.97 3.08
C LYS A 483 -5.03 19.86 2.56
N PRO A 484 -5.06 20.18 1.26
CA PRO A 484 -6.15 20.94 0.62
C PRO A 484 -7.55 20.37 0.91
N LYS A 485 -7.65 19.04 1.10
CA LYS A 485 -8.88 18.33 1.47
C LYS A 485 -9.62 18.94 2.66
N VAL A 486 -8.91 19.53 3.63
CA VAL A 486 -9.53 20.21 4.79
C VAL A 486 -10.40 21.38 4.34
N ALA A 487 -9.85 22.25 3.48
CA ALA A 487 -10.59 23.38 2.94
C ALA A 487 -11.74 22.91 2.04
N HIS A 488 -11.46 21.94 1.15
CA HIS A 488 -12.45 21.35 0.24
C HIS A 488 -13.69 20.82 0.99
N TYR A 489 -13.50 20.03 2.06
CA TYR A 489 -14.61 19.50 2.86
C TYR A 489 -15.42 20.60 3.56
N ILE A 490 -14.75 21.63 4.09
CA ILE A 490 -15.43 22.75 4.74
C ILE A 490 -16.27 23.55 3.72
N GLN A 491 -15.70 23.88 2.55
CA GLN A 491 -16.40 24.65 1.52
C GLN A 491 -17.54 23.85 0.89
N SER A 492 -17.36 22.55 0.68
CA SER A 492 -18.39 21.62 0.19
C SER A 492 -19.57 21.51 1.16
N LYS A 493 -19.31 21.41 2.48
CA LYS A 493 -20.38 21.39 3.50
C LYS A 493 -21.25 22.65 3.49
N ILE A 494 -20.64 23.81 3.23
CA ILE A 494 -21.37 25.09 3.11
C ILE A 494 -21.80 25.42 1.68
N LYS A 495 -21.68 24.47 0.75
CA LYS A 495 -22.10 24.56 -0.66
C LYS A 495 -21.44 25.72 -1.44
N LYS A 496 -20.20 26.05 -1.11
CA LYS A 496 -19.41 27.10 -1.79
C LYS A 496 -18.43 26.56 -2.82
N GLU A 497 -18.16 25.26 -2.80
CA GLU A 497 -17.27 24.56 -3.72
C GLU A 497 -18.02 23.35 -4.30
N ASP A 498 -17.75 23.05 -5.56
CA ASP A 498 -18.26 21.86 -6.23
C ASP A 498 -17.44 20.64 -5.80
N TYR A 499 -18.07 19.47 -5.80
CA TYR A 499 -17.46 18.23 -5.36
C TYR A 499 -18.02 17.04 -6.13
N ASP A 500 -17.32 15.92 -6.09
CA ASP A 500 -17.77 14.67 -6.66
C ASP A 500 -18.10 13.62 -5.59
N ILE A 501 -18.58 12.48 -6.05
CA ILE A 501 -18.84 11.29 -5.23
C ILE A 501 -18.09 10.07 -5.77
N ILE A 502 -17.05 10.29 -6.57
CA ILE A 502 -16.34 9.26 -7.33
C ILE A 502 -15.46 8.48 -6.37
N GLU A 503 -15.86 7.25 -6.14
CA GLU A 503 -15.09 6.23 -5.45
C GLU A 503 -15.14 4.93 -6.26
N VAL A 504 -14.01 4.24 -6.35
CA VAL A 504 -13.89 2.93 -6.98
C VAL A 504 -13.56 1.92 -5.89
N ASN A 505 -14.55 1.09 -5.57
CA ASN A 505 -14.40 -0.01 -4.62
C ASN A 505 -13.98 -1.27 -5.40
N SER A 506 -12.73 -1.70 -5.22
CA SER A 506 -12.15 -2.91 -5.81
C SER A 506 -12.24 -4.07 -4.83
N ASP A 507 -12.94 -5.15 -5.20
CA ASP A 507 -13.04 -6.37 -4.38
C ASP A 507 -12.98 -7.63 -5.28
N PRO A 508 -11.80 -7.93 -5.84
CA PRO A 508 -11.63 -9.03 -6.79
C PRO A 508 -11.57 -10.38 -6.06
N LYS A 509 -12.27 -11.38 -6.62
CA LYS A 509 -12.31 -12.75 -6.06
C LYS A 509 -10.91 -13.37 -5.95
N ASN A 510 -10.08 -13.17 -6.96
CA ASN A 510 -8.67 -13.57 -7.05
C ASN A 510 -7.88 -12.44 -7.72
N GLY A 511 -6.55 -12.44 -7.61
CA GLY A 511 -5.70 -11.44 -8.27
C GLY A 511 -5.55 -10.13 -7.48
N ASP A 512 -5.20 -9.08 -8.22
CA ASP A 512 -4.78 -7.77 -7.72
C ASP A 512 -5.93 -6.77 -7.70
N ASN A 513 -5.85 -5.76 -6.85
CA ASN A 513 -6.86 -4.70 -6.82
C ASN A 513 -6.69 -3.74 -8.01
N ALA A 514 -5.44 -3.37 -8.29
CA ALA A 514 -5.10 -2.54 -9.42
C ALA A 514 -3.66 -2.77 -9.87
N VAL A 515 -3.38 -2.50 -11.13
CA VAL A 515 -2.04 -2.55 -11.74
C VAL A 515 -1.79 -1.23 -12.45
N LEU A 516 -0.70 -0.54 -12.09
CA LEU A 516 -0.24 0.68 -12.75
C LEU A 516 0.84 0.32 -13.77
N ASN A 517 0.61 0.69 -15.03
CA ASN A 517 1.61 0.61 -16.08
C ASN A 517 2.44 1.90 -16.13
N LEU A 518 3.74 1.81 -15.87
CA LEU A 518 4.66 2.96 -15.83
C LEU A 518 4.98 3.56 -17.21
N MET A 519 4.67 2.85 -18.29
CA MET A 519 4.89 3.32 -19.67
C MET A 519 3.70 4.12 -20.19
N THR A 520 2.47 3.65 -19.91
CA THR A 520 1.23 4.31 -20.36
C THR A 520 0.63 5.22 -19.28
N MET A 521 1.02 5.02 -18.01
CA MET A 521 0.39 5.58 -16.82
C MET A 521 -1.08 5.17 -16.65
N GLU A 522 -1.50 4.09 -17.30
CA GLU A 522 -2.84 3.51 -17.11
C GLU A 522 -2.89 2.70 -15.80
N LEU A 523 -3.94 2.93 -15.01
CA LEU A 523 -4.22 2.22 -13.77
C LEU A 523 -5.44 1.33 -13.97
N THR A 524 -5.21 0.06 -14.32
CA THR A 524 -6.26 -0.95 -14.46
C THR A 524 -6.75 -1.38 -13.09
N MET A 525 -8.06 -1.37 -12.85
CA MET A 525 -8.66 -1.78 -11.56
C MET A 525 -9.64 -2.93 -11.77
N GLU A 526 -9.59 -3.92 -10.89
CA GLU A 526 -10.44 -5.12 -10.96
C GLU A 526 -11.41 -5.24 -9.78
N GLY A 527 -12.47 -6.05 -9.95
CA GLY A 527 -13.47 -6.30 -8.91
C GLY A 527 -14.41 -5.12 -8.63
N VAL A 528 -14.55 -4.20 -9.58
CA VAL A 528 -15.38 -3.01 -9.49
C VAL A 528 -16.85 -3.35 -9.76
N ARG A 529 -17.72 -3.22 -8.75
CA ARG A 529 -19.14 -3.57 -8.91
C ARG A 529 -20.00 -2.41 -9.43
N ARG A 530 -19.70 -1.20 -8.97
CA ARG A 530 -20.43 0.02 -9.29
C ARG A 530 -19.57 1.25 -9.01
N ILE A 531 -19.71 2.28 -9.85
CA ILE A 531 -19.16 3.62 -9.63
C ILE A 531 -20.33 4.61 -9.66
N GLY A 532 -20.38 5.54 -8.71
CA GLY A 532 -21.34 6.64 -8.72
C GLY A 532 -20.69 7.89 -9.32
N LEU A 533 -21.35 8.52 -10.29
CA LEU A 533 -20.92 9.81 -10.83
C LEU A 533 -21.74 10.97 -10.25
N SER A 534 -23.06 10.77 -10.11
CA SER A 534 -23.96 11.79 -9.54
C SER A 534 -25.12 11.15 -8.80
N ASP A 535 -25.25 11.43 -7.50
CA ASP A 535 -26.41 11.00 -6.72
C ASP A 535 -27.65 11.86 -7.03
N SER A 536 -27.46 13.16 -7.30
CA SER A 536 -28.57 14.09 -7.60
C SER A 536 -29.30 13.69 -8.88
N HIS A 537 -28.56 13.16 -9.85
CA HIS A 537 -29.09 12.73 -11.14
C HIS A 537 -29.19 11.21 -11.33
N ASN A 538 -28.89 10.43 -10.29
CA ASN A 538 -28.86 8.96 -10.32
C ASN A 538 -28.02 8.39 -11.48
N VAL A 539 -26.79 8.89 -11.63
CA VAL A 539 -25.86 8.41 -12.67
C VAL A 539 -24.86 7.42 -12.07
N PHE A 540 -24.98 6.15 -12.47
CA PHE A 540 -24.16 5.05 -12.00
C PHE A 540 -23.62 4.21 -13.15
N ILE A 541 -22.43 3.68 -12.98
CA ILE A 541 -21.74 2.81 -13.92
C ILE A 541 -21.59 1.43 -13.28
N TYR A 542 -21.87 0.39 -14.06
CA TYR A 542 -21.74 -1.02 -13.69
C TYR A 542 -20.83 -1.71 -14.72
N PRO A 543 -19.50 -1.77 -14.47
CA PRO A 543 -18.57 -2.34 -15.43
C PRO A 543 -18.79 -3.84 -15.64
N VAL A 544 -18.78 -4.28 -16.90
CA VAL A 544 -18.78 -5.71 -17.25
C VAL A 544 -17.42 -6.30 -16.87
N GLY A 545 -17.42 -7.52 -16.31
CA GLY A 545 -16.19 -8.13 -15.78
C GLY A 545 -15.66 -7.47 -14.49
N GLY A 546 -16.21 -6.32 -14.10
CA GLY A 546 -15.75 -5.54 -12.96
C GLY A 546 -14.40 -4.87 -13.20
N GLU A 547 -14.10 -4.49 -14.44
CA GLU A 547 -12.84 -3.89 -14.85
C GLU A 547 -13.05 -2.45 -15.35
N ILE A 548 -12.15 -1.54 -14.96
CA ILE A 548 -12.02 -0.20 -15.55
C ILE A 548 -10.53 0.11 -15.78
N VAL A 549 -10.23 1.01 -16.70
CA VAL A 549 -8.89 1.56 -16.89
C VAL A 549 -8.91 3.05 -16.56
N MET A 550 -8.31 3.40 -15.42
CA MET A 550 -8.20 4.78 -14.97
C MET A 550 -7.01 5.47 -15.62
N HIS A 551 -7.23 6.69 -16.07
CA HIS A 551 -6.27 7.56 -16.73
C HIS A 551 -5.99 8.80 -15.86
N LYS A 552 -5.28 9.76 -16.44
CA LYS A 552 -4.98 11.04 -15.79
C LYS A 552 -6.27 11.74 -15.35
N ASN A 553 -6.23 12.42 -14.20
CA ASN A 553 -7.32 13.27 -13.70
C ASN A 553 -8.70 12.57 -13.56
N ARG A 554 -8.74 11.28 -13.20
CA ARG A 554 -9.97 10.49 -13.01
C ARG A 554 -10.78 10.24 -14.29
N ASP A 555 -10.20 10.48 -15.47
CA ASP A 555 -10.76 9.96 -16.71
C ASP A 555 -10.66 8.43 -16.67
N PHE A 556 -11.64 7.69 -17.19
CA PHE A 556 -11.54 6.24 -17.24
C PHE A 556 -12.36 5.60 -18.35
N ASP A 557 -11.82 4.51 -18.88
CA ASP A 557 -12.48 3.65 -19.86
C ASP A 557 -13.14 2.46 -19.17
N PHE A 558 -14.29 2.05 -19.72
CA PHE A 558 -15.02 0.89 -19.24
C PHE A 558 -15.96 0.33 -20.33
N SER A 559 -16.46 -0.88 -20.10
CA SER A 559 -17.60 -1.43 -20.82
C SER A 559 -18.64 -1.89 -19.80
N GLY A 560 -19.91 -1.94 -20.15
CA GLY A 560 -20.96 -2.39 -19.23
C GLY A 560 -22.24 -1.57 -19.32
N VAL A 561 -22.84 -1.31 -18.15
CA VAL A 561 -24.14 -0.62 -18.05
C VAL A 561 -23.96 0.76 -17.43
N VAL A 562 -24.55 1.76 -18.04
CA VAL A 562 -24.71 3.10 -17.44
C VAL A 562 -26.19 3.32 -17.17
N THR A 563 -26.53 3.70 -15.94
CA THR A 563 -27.86 4.18 -15.59
C THR A 563 -27.79 5.69 -15.46
N ALA A 564 -28.71 6.42 -16.08
CA ALA A 564 -28.82 7.87 -15.92
C ALA A 564 -30.29 8.28 -15.84
N GLY A 565 -30.71 8.72 -14.65
CA GLY A 565 -32.12 8.99 -14.38
C GLY A 565 -32.98 7.75 -14.64
N LYS A 566 -33.92 7.86 -15.59
CA LYS A 566 -34.84 6.79 -15.98
C LYS A 566 -34.36 6.00 -17.20
N LEU A 567 -33.09 6.12 -17.62
CA LEU A 567 -32.52 5.41 -18.78
C LEU A 567 -31.39 4.46 -18.37
N GLU A 568 -31.27 3.37 -19.12
CA GLU A 568 -30.15 2.41 -19.04
C GLU A 568 -29.51 2.22 -20.42
N TYR A 569 -28.18 2.30 -20.46
CA TYR A 569 -27.38 2.11 -21.65
C TYR A 569 -26.51 0.86 -21.46
N PHE A 570 -26.64 -0.13 -22.33
CA PHE A 570 -25.82 -1.33 -22.34
C PHE A 570 -24.86 -1.23 -23.52
N GLY A 571 -23.56 -1.29 -23.29
CA GLY A 571 -22.61 -1.15 -24.38
C GLY A 571 -21.15 -1.37 -23.98
N LYS A 572 -20.27 -0.95 -24.87
CA LYS A 572 -18.82 -1.19 -24.77
C LYS A 572 -18.01 -0.01 -25.29
N ASN A 573 -16.76 0.04 -24.87
CA ASN A 573 -15.79 1.11 -25.18
C ASN A 573 -16.31 2.49 -24.76
N PHE A 574 -16.91 2.58 -23.57
CA PHE A 574 -17.31 3.86 -23.00
C PHE A 574 -16.11 4.54 -22.34
N SER A 575 -16.05 5.86 -22.46
CA SER A 575 -15.00 6.70 -21.85
C SER A 575 -15.67 7.78 -21.04
N PHE A 576 -15.37 7.86 -19.75
CA PHE A 576 -15.75 8.98 -18.89
C PHE A 576 -14.66 10.04 -18.88
N ASP A 577 -15.05 11.29 -19.09
CA ASP A 577 -14.19 12.49 -19.05
C ASP A 577 -14.61 13.36 -17.85
N TYR A 578 -13.71 13.52 -16.89
CA TYR A 578 -13.98 14.16 -15.60
C TYR A 578 -14.14 15.68 -15.71
N ASP A 579 -13.34 16.32 -16.56
CA ASP A 579 -13.34 17.79 -16.71
C ASP A 579 -14.62 18.28 -17.39
N SER A 580 -15.06 17.63 -18.46
CA SER A 580 -16.30 17.94 -19.15
C SER A 580 -17.54 17.34 -18.48
N PHE A 581 -17.34 16.36 -17.60
CA PHE A 581 -18.35 15.60 -16.86
C PHE A 581 -19.34 14.85 -17.77
N LYS A 582 -18.77 14.07 -18.70
CA LYS A 582 -19.49 13.38 -19.77
C LYS A 582 -19.00 11.94 -19.96
N ILE A 583 -19.82 11.13 -20.60
CA ILE A 583 -19.47 9.78 -21.04
C ILE A 583 -19.65 9.69 -22.56
N ASP A 584 -18.55 9.45 -23.28
CA ASP A 584 -18.60 9.07 -24.69
C ASP A 584 -19.04 7.61 -24.81
N MET A 585 -20.06 7.36 -25.63
CA MET A 585 -20.71 6.06 -25.77
C MET A 585 -20.76 5.64 -27.24
N PRO A 586 -19.64 5.21 -27.83
CA PRO A 586 -19.56 4.95 -29.26
C PRO A 586 -20.34 3.71 -29.69
N ILE A 587 -20.57 2.75 -28.78
CA ILE A 587 -21.30 1.51 -29.05
C ILE A 587 -22.27 1.21 -27.91
N ILE A 588 -23.56 1.50 -28.13
CA ILE A 588 -24.66 1.10 -27.24
C ILE A 588 -25.48 0.02 -27.96
N ASP A 589 -25.41 -1.20 -27.44
CA ASP A 589 -26.15 -2.35 -27.96
C ASP A 589 -27.66 -2.17 -27.73
N SER A 590 -28.02 -1.70 -26.53
CA SER A 590 -29.42 -1.43 -26.18
C SER A 590 -29.58 -0.25 -25.22
N LEU A 591 -30.55 0.60 -25.52
CA LEU A 591 -31.05 1.66 -24.65
C LEU A 591 -32.45 1.27 -24.15
N ARG A 592 -32.62 1.29 -22.83
CA ARG A 592 -33.90 1.02 -22.16
C ARG A 592 -34.32 2.27 -21.39
N LEU A 593 -35.62 2.45 -21.26
CA LEU A 593 -36.18 3.56 -20.49
C LEU A 593 -37.31 3.11 -19.57
N TYR A 594 -37.49 3.85 -18.48
CA TYR A 594 -38.53 3.66 -17.48
C TYR A 594 -39.48 4.85 -17.49
N VAL A 595 -40.75 4.58 -17.22
CA VAL A 595 -41.82 5.57 -17.20
C VAL A 595 -42.57 5.51 -15.88
N GLU A 596 -43.16 6.63 -15.49
CA GLU A 596 -44.01 6.68 -14.31
C GLU A 596 -45.38 6.06 -14.63
N THR A 597 -45.89 5.24 -13.72
CA THR A 597 -47.26 4.72 -13.78
C THR A 597 -48.22 5.61 -13.00
N GLU A 598 -49.51 5.51 -13.29
CA GLU A 598 -50.55 6.17 -12.49
C GLU A 598 -50.66 5.59 -11.06
N GLU A 599 -50.24 4.33 -10.86
CA GLU A 599 -50.17 3.71 -9.55
C GLU A 599 -49.10 4.37 -8.68
N LYS A 600 -49.47 4.64 -7.43
CA LYS A 600 -48.58 5.21 -6.42
C LYS A 600 -48.23 4.19 -5.36
N ASP A 601 -47.01 4.27 -4.86
CA ASP A 601 -46.55 3.49 -3.72
C ASP A 601 -47.18 3.96 -2.40
N LYS A 602 -46.80 3.28 -1.31
CA LYS A 602 -47.28 3.58 0.06
C LYS A 602 -46.86 4.97 0.57
N TYR A 603 -45.92 5.64 -0.12
CA TYR A 603 -45.41 6.97 0.21
C TYR A 603 -45.96 8.05 -0.75
N GLY A 604 -46.86 7.68 -1.67
CA GLY A 604 -47.50 8.59 -2.62
C GLY A 604 -46.64 8.91 -3.85
N GLN A 605 -45.53 8.22 -4.06
CA GLN A 605 -44.68 8.36 -5.25
C GLN A 605 -45.19 7.46 -6.36
N LYS A 606 -45.15 7.92 -7.61
CA LYS A 606 -45.54 7.10 -8.76
C LYS A 606 -44.54 5.95 -8.93
N ASN A 607 -45.04 4.73 -9.19
CA ASN A 607 -44.17 3.60 -9.49
C ASN A 607 -43.48 3.80 -10.85
N LEU A 608 -42.28 3.26 -11.00
CA LEU A 608 -41.60 3.18 -12.30
C LEU A 608 -41.89 1.83 -12.96
N LYS A 609 -42.21 1.85 -14.24
CA LYS A 609 -42.37 0.65 -15.07
C LYS A 609 -41.41 0.73 -16.26
N ARG A 610 -40.76 -0.40 -16.55
CA ARG A 610 -39.89 -0.53 -17.72
C ARG A 610 -40.72 -0.47 -18.99
N VAL A 611 -40.28 0.33 -19.96
CA VAL A 611 -40.80 0.27 -21.33
C VAL A 611 -40.28 -1.01 -21.98
N GLU A 612 -41.20 -1.79 -22.53
CA GLU A 612 -40.90 -3.15 -22.96
C GLU A 612 -40.05 -3.16 -24.25
N SER A 613 -40.25 -2.16 -25.11
CA SER A 613 -39.43 -1.95 -26.30
C SER A 613 -38.04 -1.43 -25.95
N VAL A 614 -37.08 -1.71 -26.83
CA VAL A 614 -35.67 -1.36 -26.66
C VAL A 614 -35.20 -0.65 -27.93
N ILE A 615 -34.40 0.40 -27.77
CA ILE A 615 -33.74 1.08 -28.89
C ILE A 615 -32.36 0.47 -29.07
N GLU A 616 -32.08 -0.08 -30.25
CA GLU A 616 -30.84 -0.78 -30.60
C GLU A 616 -29.96 0.04 -31.56
N ASN A 617 -28.67 -0.32 -31.63
CA ASN A 617 -27.65 0.32 -32.48
C ASN A 617 -27.49 1.82 -32.22
N VAL A 618 -27.45 2.20 -30.95
CA VAL A 618 -27.31 3.59 -30.54
C VAL A 618 -25.81 3.93 -30.40
N ASN A 619 -25.45 5.17 -30.69
CA ASN A 619 -24.19 5.75 -30.25
C ASN A 619 -24.45 7.19 -29.80
N GLY A 620 -23.65 7.71 -28.89
CA GLY A 620 -23.92 9.05 -28.41
C GLY A 620 -22.98 9.55 -27.34
N LEU A 621 -23.40 10.66 -26.74
CA LEU A 621 -22.73 11.32 -25.64
C LEU A 621 -23.76 11.52 -24.53
N LEU A 622 -23.42 11.06 -23.32
CA LEU A 622 -24.17 11.37 -22.12
C LEU A 622 -23.47 12.50 -21.36
N GLU A 623 -24.15 13.62 -21.22
CA GLU A 623 -23.72 14.70 -20.34
C GLU A 623 -24.39 14.50 -18.98
N VAL A 624 -23.58 14.25 -17.95
CA VAL A 624 -24.06 13.93 -16.59
C VAL A 624 -24.64 15.19 -15.94
N ASP A 625 -23.87 16.27 -15.96
CA ASP A 625 -24.27 17.63 -15.59
C ASP A 625 -23.30 18.64 -16.25
N LYS A 626 -23.28 19.90 -15.83
CA LYS A 626 -22.26 20.87 -16.20
C LYS A 626 -20.90 20.50 -15.57
N PRO A 627 -19.79 20.82 -16.27
CA PRO A 627 -18.42 20.66 -15.76
C PRO A 627 -18.16 21.14 -14.32
N ASN A 628 -18.79 22.23 -13.89
CA ASN A 628 -18.58 22.83 -12.56
C ASN A 628 -19.81 22.67 -11.65
N ASN A 629 -20.55 21.58 -11.81
CA ASN A 629 -21.73 21.26 -11.01
C ASN A 629 -21.86 19.74 -10.77
N ARG A 630 -20.74 19.04 -10.57
CA ARG A 630 -20.72 17.58 -10.35
C ARG A 630 -21.58 17.15 -9.16
N SER A 631 -21.64 18.00 -8.14
CA SER A 631 -22.45 17.84 -6.93
C SER A 631 -23.96 18.08 -7.13
N GLY A 632 -24.37 18.72 -8.24
CA GLY A 632 -25.76 19.14 -8.45
C GLY A 632 -26.24 20.26 -7.52
N ILE A 633 -25.34 20.98 -6.84
CA ILE A 633 -25.71 22.10 -5.93
C ILE A 633 -26.57 23.14 -6.65
N ILE A 634 -26.24 23.43 -7.90
CA ILE A 634 -27.03 24.32 -8.75
C ILE A 634 -28.04 23.46 -9.52
N PRO A 635 -29.35 23.55 -9.24
CA PRO A 635 -30.33 22.72 -9.92
C PRO A 635 -30.48 23.14 -11.38
N VAL A 636 -30.15 22.25 -12.32
CA VAL A 636 -30.29 22.47 -13.77
C VAL A 636 -31.14 21.37 -14.39
N LYS A 637 -32.41 21.69 -14.70
CA LYS A 637 -33.42 20.70 -15.11
C LYS A 637 -33.08 19.85 -16.34
N LYS A 638 -32.31 20.41 -17.29
CA LYS A 638 -31.99 19.75 -18.56
C LYS A 638 -30.99 18.59 -18.42
N TYR A 639 -30.34 18.43 -17.27
CA TYR A 639 -29.39 17.33 -17.05
C TYR A 639 -30.03 16.20 -16.23
N PRO A 640 -29.58 14.94 -16.41
CA PRO A 640 -28.67 14.48 -17.45
C PRO A 640 -29.24 14.64 -18.86
N ARG A 641 -28.38 14.64 -19.87
CA ARG A 641 -28.76 14.79 -21.27
C ARG A 641 -28.02 13.81 -22.16
N PHE A 642 -28.75 13.11 -23.01
CA PHE A 642 -28.19 12.18 -23.97
C PHE A 642 -28.38 12.68 -25.40
N THR A 643 -27.32 12.63 -26.20
CA THR A 643 -27.36 12.98 -27.63
C THR A 643 -26.95 11.76 -28.45
N SER A 644 -27.88 11.23 -29.25
CA SER A 644 -27.62 10.20 -30.25
C SER A 644 -27.12 10.83 -31.55
N PHE A 645 -25.99 10.34 -32.08
CA PHE A 645 -25.38 10.92 -33.29
C PHE A 645 -25.75 10.22 -34.59
N LYS A 646 -26.25 8.98 -34.51
CA LYS A 646 -26.63 8.17 -35.67
C LYS A 646 -28.05 7.66 -35.53
N GLU A 647 -28.51 7.09 -36.64
CA GLU A 647 -29.80 6.41 -36.74
C GLU A 647 -29.81 5.16 -35.85
N SER A 648 -30.92 4.94 -35.17
CA SER A 648 -31.14 3.78 -34.27
C SER A 648 -32.45 3.09 -34.60
N TYR A 649 -32.72 1.94 -33.98
CA TYR A 649 -33.81 1.06 -34.43
C TYR A 649 -34.63 0.49 -33.26
N VAL A 650 -35.93 0.35 -33.48
CA VAL A 650 -36.83 -0.44 -32.64
C VAL A 650 -37.40 -1.56 -33.50
N TYR A 651 -37.26 -2.80 -32.99
CA TYR A 651 -37.69 -4.02 -33.68
C TYR A 651 -38.89 -4.67 -32.98
N TYR A 652 -39.71 -5.36 -33.76
CA TYR A 652 -40.96 -5.98 -33.32
C TYR A 652 -40.96 -7.51 -33.53
N GLU A 653 -39.77 -8.11 -33.62
CA GLU A 653 -39.57 -9.53 -33.97
C GLU A 653 -39.73 -10.52 -32.80
N LYS A 654 -40.06 -10.04 -31.61
CA LYS A 654 -40.10 -10.89 -30.42
C LYS A 654 -41.30 -11.85 -30.49
N PRO A 655 -41.17 -13.11 -30.01
CA PRO A 655 -42.26 -14.08 -30.07
C PRO A 655 -43.57 -13.64 -29.40
N TYR A 656 -43.50 -12.81 -28.36
CA TYR A 656 -44.71 -12.30 -27.71
C TYR A 656 -45.46 -11.23 -28.55
N ILE A 657 -44.85 -10.75 -29.64
CA ILE A 657 -45.47 -9.84 -30.62
C ILE A 657 -45.83 -10.68 -31.84
N GLN A 658 -47.09 -11.10 -31.92
CA GLN A 658 -47.62 -11.84 -33.09
C GLN A 658 -46.72 -13.03 -33.49
N ASP A 659 -46.30 -13.84 -32.52
CA ASP A 659 -45.45 -15.04 -32.71
C ASP A 659 -44.13 -14.78 -33.46
N GLY A 660 -43.62 -13.55 -33.44
CA GLY A 660 -42.35 -13.17 -34.10
C GLY A 660 -42.45 -13.17 -35.62
N ILE A 661 -43.64 -12.92 -36.17
CA ILE A 661 -43.88 -12.86 -37.62
C ILE A 661 -43.15 -11.68 -38.29
N TYR A 662 -42.97 -10.56 -37.57
CA TYR A 662 -42.29 -9.37 -38.06
C TYR A 662 -40.76 -9.54 -38.06
N LYS A 663 -40.14 -9.75 -39.21
CA LYS A 663 -38.68 -9.94 -39.31
C LYS A 663 -37.91 -8.61 -39.26
N ARG A 664 -36.84 -8.54 -38.47
CA ARG A 664 -36.10 -7.28 -38.21
C ARG A 664 -35.47 -6.60 -39.44
N ASP A 665 -35.26 -7.31 -40.54
CA ASP A 665 -34.66 -6.80 -41.77
C ASP A 665 -35.68 -6.08 -42.67
N SER A 666 -36.96 -6.37 -42.49
CA SER A 666 -38.05 -5.84 -43.30
C SER A 666 -39.11 -5.07 -42.49
N PHE A 667 -39.22 -5.31 -41.18
CA PHE A 667 -40.18 -4.69 -40.28
C PHE A 667 -39.51 -4.03 -39.07
N TYR A 668 -39.44 -2.70 -39.06
CA TYR A 668 -38.80 -1.93 -37.98
C TYR A 668 -39.19 -0.45 -38.03
N PHE A 669 -38.98 0.23 -36.91
CA PHE A 669 -38.96 1.68 -36.85
C PHE A 669 -37.52 2.17 -36.80
N LYS A 670 -37.13 3.03 -37.73
CA LYS A 670 -35.80 3.64 -37.83
C LYS A 670 -35.86 5.06 -37.28
N ILE A 671 -35.20 5.29 -36.16
CA ILE A 671 -35.15 6.55 -35.43
C ILE A 671 -34.03 7.42 -36.00
N GLU A 672 -34.30 8.71 -36.22
CA GLU A 672 -33.31 9.72 -36.59
C GLU A 672 -32.42 10.09 -35.39
N PRO A 673 -31.20 10.63 -35.59
CA PRO A 673 -30.40 11.20 -34.50
C PRO A 673 -31.24 12.15 -33.63
N PHE A 674 -31.12 12.04 -32.30
CA PHE A 674 -31.99 12.72 -31.36
C PHE A 674 -31.24 13.23 -30.13
N GLU A 675 -31.76 14.27 -29.51
CA GLU A 675 -31.36 14.74 -28.18
C GLU A 675 -32.50 14.44 -27.21
N PHE A 676 -32.19 13.85 -26.06
CA PHE A 676 -33.14 13.62 -24.98
C PHE A 676 -32.55 14.12 -23.67
N ASP A 677 -33.19 15.15 -23.12
CA ASP A 677 -32.73 15.86 -21.93
C ASP A 677 -33.57 15.51 -20.70
N SER A 678 -33.19 16.05 -19.54
CA SER A 678 -33.96 15.92 -18.31
C SER A 678 -34.21 14.45 -17.92
N LEU A 679 -33.21 13.58 -18.12
CA LEU A 679 -33.36 12.12 -18.10
C LEU A 679 -33.88 11.55 -16.76
N ASP A 680 -33.75 12.29 -15.67
CA ASP A 680 -34.24 11.90 -14.33
C ASP A 680 -35.63 12.46 -13.99
N ASN A 681 -36.14 13.44 -14.75
CA ASN A 681 -37.36 14.19 -14.39
C ASN A 681 -38.35 14.41 -15.56
N PHE A 682 -38.09 13.85 -16.74
CA PHE A 682 -39.01 13.93 -17.88
C PHE A 682 -40.38 13.28 -17.58
N GLN A 683 -41.40 13.79 -18.29
CA GLN A 683 -42.77 13.28 -18.30
C GLN A 683 -42.96 12.29 -19.46
N ASN A 684 -43.87 11.32 -19.33
CA ASN A 684 -44.03 10.23 -20.31
C ASN A 684 -44.34 10.73 -21.74
N ASP A 685 -44.98 11.89 -21.89
CA ASP A 685 -45.31 12.52 -23.18
C ASP A 685 -44.09 13.09 -23.91
N ALA A 686 -42.97 13.29 -23.21
CA ALA A 686 -41.69 13.68 -23.79
C ALA A 686 -41.03 12.54 -24.58
N ILE A 687 -41.48 11.29 -24.43
CA ILE A 687 -40.96 10.14 -25.19
C ILE A 687 -41.52 10.19 -26.61
N GLN A 688 -40.80 10.89 -27.49
CA GLN A 688 -41.12 11.01 -28.90
C GLN A 688 -39.85 11.01 -29.74
N PHE A 689 -39.74 10.06 -30.67
CA PHE A 689 -38.59 9.93 -31.56
C PHE A 689 -39.04 10.05 -33.02
N ALA A 690 -38.52 11.04 -33.75
CA ALA A 690 -38.78 11.18 -35.17
C ALA A 690 -38.08 10.05 -35.95
N GLY A 691 -38.72 9.57 -37.02
CA GLY A 691 -38.14 8.52 -37.83
C GLY A 691 -39.02 8.03 -38.96
N THR A 692 -38.66 6.85 -39.48
CA THR A 692 -39.32 6.20 -40.61
C THR A 692 -39.74 4.79 -40.24
N PHE A 693 -40.95 4.41 -40.63
CA PHE A 693 -41.46 3.05 -40.40
C PHE A 693 -41.37 2.21 -41.68
N LYS A 694 -40.78 1.02 -41.56
CA LYS A 694 -40.74 0.01 -42.61
C LYS A 694 -41.59 -1.18 -42.16
N SER A 695 -42.57 -1.55 -42.97
CA SER A 695 -43.63 -2.50 -42.61
C SER A 695 -43.63 -3.76 -43.47
N ALA A 696 -42.46 -4.25 -43.87
CA ALA A 696 -42.30 -5.46 -44.70
C ALA A 696 -43.11 -5.46 -46.02
N GLY A 697 -43.42 -4.29 -46.58
CA GLY A 697 -44.20 -4.15 -47.83
C GLY A 697 -45.72 -4.13 -47.62
N ILE A 698 -46.19 -4.18 -46.37
CA ILE A 698 -47.61 -3.95 -46.03
C ILE A 698 -48.01 -2.55 -46.45
N PHE A 699 -47.23 -1.53 -46.07
CA PHE A 699 -47.37 -0.14 -46.51
C PHE A 699 -46.06 0.34 -47.13
N GLU A 700 -46.13 1.37 -47.98
CA GLU A 700 -44.91 2.10 -48.36
C GLU A 700 -44.25 2.72 -47.12
N THR A 701 -42.92 2.88 -47.13
CA THR A 701 -42.21 3.52 -46.02
C THR A 701 -42.68 4.96 -45.83
N PHE A 702 -43.04 5.33 -44.60
CA PHE A 702 -43.50 6.68 -44.28
C PHE A 702 -42.84 7.23 -43.02
N ASN A 703 -42.82 8.56 -42.91
CA ASN A 703 -42.30 9.28 -41.76
C ASN A 703 -43.34 9.29 -40.64
N GLN A 704 -42.88 9.06 -39.41
CA GLN A 704 -43.74 9.13 -38.23
C GLN A 704 -42.93 9.46 -36.97
N LYS A 705 -43.61 9.76 -35.87
CA LYS A 705 -43.02 9.84 -34.53
C LYS A 705 -43.35 8.57 -33.75
N LEU A 706 -42.31 7.91 -33.25
CA LEU A 706 -42.44 6.81 -32.30
C LEU A 706 -42.70 7.38 -30.91
N SER A 707 -43.73 6.90 -30.22
CA SER A 707 -44.13 7.35 -28.90
C SER A 707 -44.52 6.20 -27.98
N LEU A 708 -44.62 6.48 -26.68
CA LEU A 708 -45.09 5.52 -25.69
C LEU A 708 -46.57 5.16 -25.91
N GLN A 709 -46.88 3.86 -25.95
CA GLN A 709 -48.24 3.33 -26.06
C GLN A 709 -48.80 2.89 -24.69
N THR A 710 -50.11 2.61 -24.63
CA THR A 710 -50.82 2.20 -23.40
C THR A 710 -50.34 0.85 -22.84
N ASP A 711 -49.81 -0.01 -23.68
CA ASP A 711 -49.19 -1.30 -23.31
C ASP A 711 -47.72 -1.16 -22.85
N TYR A 712 -47.22 0.07 -22.72
CA TYR A 712 -45.81 0.38 -22.40
C TYR A 712 -44.80 -0.08 -23.45
N SER A 713 -45.24 -0.23 -24.70
CA SER A 713 -44.36 -0.35 -25.87
C SER A 713 -44.05 1.01 -26.51
N LEU A 714 -43.01 1.05 -27.33
CA LEU A 714 -42.77 2.15 -28.27
C LEU A 714 -43.43 1.80 -29.60
N GLY A 715 -44.31 2.69 -30.06
CA GLY A 715 -45.16 2.48 -31.21
C GLY A 715 -45.67 3.79 -31.78
N PHE A 716 -46.76 3.77 -32.54
CA PHE A 716 -47.36 5.00 -33.04
C PHE A 716 -48.85 4.80 -33.39
N ARG A 717 -49.56 5.92 -33.55
CA ARG A 717 -50.85 6.00 -34.25
C ARG A 717 -50.69 6.93 -35.45
N HIS A 718 -51.02 6.43 -36.64
CA HIS A 718 -50.92 7.14 -37.90
C HIS A 718 -52.29 7.19 -38.57
N GLU A 719 -52.77 8.39 -38.89
CA GLU A 719 -54.03 8.58 -39.62
C GLU A 719 -53.71 8.62 -41.12
N THR A 720 -54.38 7.79 -41.91
CA THR A 720 -54.23 7.77 -43.37
C THR A 720 -54.75 9.07 -43.99
N PRO A 721 -54.21 9.51 -45.14
CA PRO A 721 -54.82 10.59 -45.92
C PRO A 721 -56.26 10.25 -46.36
N ASP A 722 -57.05 11.25 -46.75
CA ASP A 722 -58.44 11.08 -47.24
C ASP A 722 -58.58 10.05 -48.39
N LYS A 723 -57.53 9.92 -49.21
CA LYS A 723 -57.46 8.95 -50.32
C LYS A 723 -57.04 7.53 -49.91
N GLY A 724 -56.86 7.30 -48.61
CA GLY A 724 -56.34 6.06 -48.05
C GLY A 724 -54.84 5.85 -48.30
N MET A 725 -54.33 4.72 -47.79
CA MET A 725 -52.98 4.24 -48.03
C MET A 725 -53.00 2.90 -48.78
N PRO A 726 -52.28 2.77 -49.90
CA PRO A 726 -52.11 1.49 -50.58
C PRO A 726 -51.47 0.46 -49.65
N THR A 727 -51.97 -0.77 -49.71
CA THR A 727 -51.47 -1.92 -48.96
C THR A 727 -50.97 -3.02 -49.89
N TYR A 728 -49.94 -3.76 -49.45
CA TYR A 728 -49.40 -4.94 -50.13
C TYR A 728 -49.07 -4.71 -51.61
N GLY A 729 -48.34 -3.63 -51.90
CA GLY A 729 -47.99 -3.26 -53.28
C GLY A 729 -49.17 -2.73 -54.11
N GLY A 730 -50.21 -2.19 -53.44
CA GLY A 730 -51.39 -1.60 -54.08
C GLY A 730 -52.51 -2.60 -54.38
N LYS A 731 -52.47 -3.78 -53.76
CA LYS A 731 -53.54 -4.78 -53.90
C LYS A 731 -54.83 -4.32 -53.23
N GLY A 732 -54.75 -3.67 -52.07
CA GLY A 732 -55.89 -3.04 -51.41
C GLY A 732 -55.56 -1.63 -50.91
N THR A 733 -56.57 -0.88 -50.46
CA THR A 733 -56.41 0.46 -49.90
C THR A 733 -57.01 0.51 -48.50
N PHE A 734 -56.23 0.89 -47.51
CA PHE A 734 -56.66 1.02 -46.11
C PHE A 734 -56.92 2.48 -45.74
N TYR A 735 -57.92 2.72 -44.89
CA TYR A 735 -58.34 4.04 -44.44
C TYR A 735 -58.47 4.10 -42.91
N ASN A 736 -58.31 5.31 -42.36
CA ASN A 736 -58.33 5.71 -40.96
C ASN A 736 -57.03 5.41 -40.20
N ASP A 737 -57.07 4.65 -39.11
CA ASP A 737 -55.95 4.57 -38.15
C ASP A 737 -55.10 3.32 -38.34
N ILE A 738 -53.79 3.53 -38.49
CA ILE A 738 -52.76 2.50 -38.38
C ILE A 738 -52.08 2.66 -37.02
N ILE A 739 -52.09 1.59 -36.22
CA ILE A 739 -51.58 1.57 -34.85
C ILE A 739 -50.50 0.51 -34.76
N LEU A 740 -49.36 0.85 -34.18
CA LEU A 740 -48.29 -0.09 -33.87
C LEU A 740 -48.06 -0.12 -32.37
N SER A 741 -48.10 -1.32 -31.78
CA SER A 741 -47.72 -1.56 -30.38
C SER A 741 -47.20 -3.02 -30.23
N HIS A 742 -47.06 -3.53 -29.01
CA HIS A 742 -46.77 -4.96 -28.79
C HIS A 742 -47.91 -5.91 -29.16
N ASP A 743 -49.11 -5.39 -29.40
CA ASP A 743 -50.20 -6.14 -30.04
C ASP A 743 -49.96 -6.32 -31.56
N GLY A 744 -48.89 -5.76 -32.13
CA GLY A 744 -48.56 -5.81 -33.55
C GLY A 744 -49.04 -4.58 -34.33
N LEU A 745 -48.98 -4.66 -35.67
CA LEU A 745 -49.50 -3.63 -36.56
C LEU A 745 -50.99 -3.85 -36.77
N LYS A 746 -51.80 -2.89 -36.35
CA LYS A 746 -53.26 -2.97 -36.35
C LYS A 746 -53.89 -1.81 -37.10
N GLY A 747 -55.11 -2.02 -37.57
CA GLY A 747 -55.91 -1.03 -38.28
C GLY A 747 -57.29 -0.88 -37.65
N ASN A 748 -57.74 0.35 -37.42
CA ASN A 748 -59.14 0.65 -37.09
C ASN A 748 -59.72 1.52 -38.19
N GLY A 749 -60.62 0.95 -38.99
CA GLY A 749 -61.19 1.63 -40.16
C GLY A 749 -61.76 0.66 -41.16
N TYR A 750 -61.44 0.87 -42.43
CA TYR A 750 -61.91 0.01 -43.52
C TYR A 750 -60.84 -0.25 -44.57
N LEU A 751 -60.96 -1.38 -45.25
CA LEU A 751 -60.10 -1.81 -46.34
C LEU A 751 -60.95 -2.05 -47.59
N GLU A 752 -60.51 -1.49 -48.71
CA GLU A 752 -61.05 -1.74 -50.04
C GLU A 752 -60.14 -2.71 -50.80
N TYR A 753 -60.72 -3.77 -51.37
CA TYR A 753 -60.05 -4.74 -52.23
C TYR A 753 -60.99 -5.12 -53.38
N LEU A 754 -60.61 -4.81 -54.62
CA LEU A 754 -61.47 -4.96 -55.81
C LEU A 754 -62.80 -4.24 -55.60
N THR A 755 -63.93 -4.95 -55.61
CA THR A 755 -65.27 -4.39 -55.30
C THR A 755 -65.73 -4.69 -53.88
N SER A 756 -64.85 -5.25 -53.05
CA SER A 756 -65.14 -5.56 -51.65
C SER A 756 -64.64 -4.48 -50.70
N THR A 757 -65.42 -4.21 -49.66
CA THR A 757 -65.08 -3.33 -48.56
C THR A 757 -65.35 -4.04 -47.25
N ALA A 758 -64.34 -4.07 -46.39
CA ALA A 758 -64.44 -4.58 -45.03
C ALA A 758 -64.21 -3.42 -44.04
N GLU A 759 -65.10 -3.25 -43.08
CA GLU A 759 -64.94 -2.33 -41.96
C GLU A 759 -64.66 -3.14 -40.68
N SER A 760 -63.59 -2.81 -39.98
CA SER A 760 -63.22 -3.45 -38.73
C SER A 760 -62.60 -2.47 -37.75
N LYS A 761 -62.92 -2.66 -36.46
CA LYS A 761 -62.24 -2.00 -35.34
C LYS A 761 -60.81 -2.49 -35.13
N SER A 762 -60.45 -3.65 -35.70
CA SER A 762 -59.15 -4.28 -35.49
C SER A 762 -58.79 -5.22 -36.63
N PHE A 763 -58.22 -4.65 -37.68
CA PHE A 763 -57.39 -5.42 -38.61
C PHE A 763 -56.03 -5.72 -37.98
N PHE A 764 -55.48 -6.89 -38.27
CA PHE A 764 -54.10 -7.27 -37.99
C PHE A 764 -53.36 -7.40 -39.32
N PHE A 765 -52.30 -6.62 -39.49
CA PHE A 765 -51.50 -6.64 -40.70
C PHE A 765 -50.27 -7.52 -40.50
N PHE A 766 -50.12 -8.55 -41.33
CA PHE A 766 -48.96 -9.42 -41.35
C PHE A 766 -48.20 -9.27 -42.66
N PRO A 767 -46.90 -9.63 -42.71
CA PRO A 767 -46.12 -9.49 -43.93
C PRO A 767 -46.69 -10.22 -45.15
N ASP A 768 -47.47 -11.30 -44.96
CA ASP A 768 -48.03 -12.14 -46.03
C ASP A 768 -49.56 -12.13 -46.11
N SER A 769 -50.23 -11.56 -45.10
CA SER A 769 -51.67 -11.72 -44.88
C SER A 769 -52.27 -10.61 -44.01
N MET A 770 -53.59 -10.46 -44.03
CA MET A 770 -54.32 -9.53 -43.16
C MET A 770 -55.56 -10.21 -42.59
N ASN A 771 -55.76 -10.10 -41.28
CA ASN A 771 -56.85 -10.76 -40.56
C ASN A 771 -57.74 -9.75 -39.86
N ALA A 772 -59.05 -9.98 -39.84
CA ALA A 772 -59.98 -9.18 -39.06
C ALA A 772 -61.26 -9.95 -38.72
N ILE A 773 -61.96 -9.45 -37.71
CA ILE A 773 -63.40 -9.63 -37.61
C ILE A 773 -64.02 -8.38 -38.22
N ALA A 774 -64.58 -8.49 -39.42
CA ALA A 774 -65.21 -7.37 -40.11
C ALA A 774 -66.64 -7.19 -39.58
N GLN A 775 -66.90 -6.05 -38.93
CA GLN A 775 -68.24 -5.71 -38.41
C GLN A 775 -69.22 -5.52 -39.56
N ASN A 776 -68.75 -4.88 -40.62
CA ASN A 776 -69.47 -4.72 -41.88
C ASN A 776 -68.58 -5.23 -43.01
N PHE A 777 -69.11 -6.12 -43.84
CA PHE A 777 -68.47 -6.56 -45.07
C PHE A 777 -69.48 -6.44 -46.21
N PHE A 778 -69.06 -5.86 -47.32
CA PHE A 778 -69.86 -5.85 -48.54
C PHE A 778 -69.01 -6.03 -49.78
N ILE A 779 -69.60 -6.67 -50.79
CA ILE A 779 -69.10 -6.73 -52.16
C ILE A 779 -70.11 -5.98 -53.01
N GLU A 780 -69.67 -4.95 -53.73
CA GLU A 780 -70.50 -4.24 -54.70
C GLU A 780 -70.68 -5.08 -55.97
N GLU A 781 -71.88 -5.00 -56.55
CA GLU A 781 -72.18 -5.67 -57.81
C GLU A 781 -71.29 -5.13 -58.93
N GLN A 782 -70.62 -6.04 -59.65
CA GLN A 782 -69.84 -5.69 -60.82
C GLN A 782 -70.25 -6.54 -62.02
N MET A 783 -70.70 -5.86 -63.07
CA MET A 783 -70.94 -6.44 -64.38
C MET A 783 -69.74 -6.09 -65.27
N GLY A 784 -68.67 -6.89 -65.16
CA GLY A 784 -67.37 -6.63 -65.79
C GLY A 784 -66.73 -7.89 -66.38
N ALA A 785 -65.42 -7.85 -66.64
CA ALA A 785 -64.68 -9.02 -67.13
C ALA A 785 -64.62 -10.15 -66.09
N VAL A 786 -64.63 -9.79 -64.80
CA VAL A 786 -64.90 -10.68 -63.67
C VAL A 786 -66.16 -10.15 -63.01
N GLU A 787 -67.17 -11.01 -62.88
CA GLU A 787 -68.47 -10.65 -62.32
C GLU A 787 -68.49 -10.95 -60.82
N TYR A 788 -68.97 -10.00 -60.02
CA TYR A 788 -69.15 -10.15 -58.59
C TYR A 788 -70.63 -9.91 -58.23
N PRO A 789 -71.31 -10.85 -57.56
CA PRO A 789 -72.65 -10.60 -57.04
C PRO A 789 -72.59 -9.68 -55.82
N PRO A 790 -73.65 -8.92 -55.50
CA PRO A 790 -73.68 -8.17 -54.26
C PRO A 790 -73.77 -9.14 -53.08
N VAL A 791 -72.84 -9.01 -52.14
CA VAL A 791 -72.76 -9.81 -50.91
C VAL A 791 -72.68 -8.88 -49.72
N THR A 792 -73.37 -9.21 -48.63
CA THR A 792 -73.22 -8.52 -47.34
C THR A 792 -72.99 -9.52 -46.22
N GLY A 793 -72.14 -9.15 -45.27
CA GLY A 793 -71.83 -9.90 -44.06
C GLY A 793 -71.73 -8.96 -42.86
N SER A 794 -72.08 -9.47 -41.68
CA SER A 794 -71.94 -8.75 -40.41
C SER A 794 -71.27 -9.65 -39.39
N ASP A 795 -70.24 -9.11 -38.73
CA ASP A 795 -69.35 -9.85 -37.82
C ASP A 795 -68.83 -11.15 -38.45
N VAL A 796 -68.09 -11.00 -39.56
CA VAL A 796 -67.52 -12.11 -40.33
C VAL A 796 -66.01 -12.23 -40.08
N GLU A 797 -65.51 -13.46 -40.07
CA GLU A 797 -64.07 -13.71 -40.09
C GLU A 797 -63.55 -13.40 -41.49
N TRP A 798 -62.59 -12.50 -41.57
CA TRP A 798 -62.08 -11.94 -42.80
C TRP A 798 -60.57 -12.19 -42.87
N HIS A 799 -60.12 -12.91 -43.88
CA HIS A 799 -58.72 -13.30 -44.08
C HIS A 799 -58.29 -13.05 -45.51
N PHE A 800 -57.30 -12.17 -45.67
CA PHE A 800 -56.80 -11.75 -46.98
C PHE A 800 -55.34 -12.17 -47.16
N GLU A 801 -55.07 -12.94 -48.22
CA GLU A 801 -53.73 -13.33 -48.66
C GLU A 801 -53.37 -12.57 -49.97
N PRO A 802 -52.89 -11.32 -49.89
CA PRO A 802 -52.71 -10.42 -51.04
C PRO A 802 -51.75 -10.95 -52.11
N TYR A 803 -50.73 -11.71 -51.73
CA TYR A 803 -49.76 -12.28 -52.68
C TYR A 803 -50.25 -13.56 -53.35
N ARG A 804 -51.35 -14.13 -52.87
CA ARG A 804 -52.06 -15.26 -53.48
C ARG A 804 -53.37 -14.82 -54.13
N ASP A 805 -53.68 -13.52 -54.14
CA ASP A 805 -54.92 -12.96 -54.66
C ASP A 805 -56.18 -13.64 -54.10
N THR A 806 -56.14 -14.05 -52.82
CA THR A 806 -57.19 -14.84 -52.17
C THR A 806 -57.80 -14.06 -51.01
N LEU A 807 -59.13 -13.95 -50.97
CA LEU A 807 -59.87 -13.33 -49.87
C LEU A 807 -60.92 -14.30 -49.33
N SER A 808 -60.68 -14.87 -48.16
CA SER A 808 -61.64 -15.73 -47.46
C SER A 808 -62.52 -14.90 -46.52
N VAL A 809 -63.83 -15.09 -46.62
CA VAL A 809 -64.80 -14.49 -45.70
C VAL A 809 -65.74 -15.58 -45.17
N GLU A 810 -65.71 -15.81 -43.87
CA GLU A 810 -66.48 -16.85 -43.19
C GLU A 810 -67.47 -16.25 -42.21
N MET A 811 -68.70 -16.78 -42.19
CA MET A 811 -69.66 -16.37 -41.16
C MET A 811 -69.21 -16.82 -39.77
N ILE A 812 -69.41 -15.97 -38.76
CA ILE A 812 -69.34 -16.40 -37.36
C ILE A 812 -70.73 -16.88 -36.93
N ASP A 813 -71.69 -15.94 -36.82
CA ASP A 813 -73.06 -16.24 -36.37
C ASP A 813 -74.13 -15.99 -37.46
N GLN A 814 -73.96 -14.94 -38.26
CA GLN A 814 -74.96 -14.53 -39.26
C GLN A 814 -74.60 -15.03 -40.67
N PRO A 815 -75.54 -15.66 -41.40
CA PRO A 815 -75.29 -16.08 -42.78
C PRO A 815 -74.93 -14.90 -43.69
N LEU A 816 -74.01 -15.13 -44.63
CA LEU A 816 -73.72 -14.18 -45.71
C LEU A 816 -74.95 -14.03 -46.60
N ARG A 817 -75.31 -12.78 -46.95
CA ARG A 817 -76.50 -12.46 -47.75
C ARG A 817 -76.10 -12.07 -49.16
N PHE A 818 -76.63 -12.77 -50.15
CA PHE A 818 -76.37 -12.56 -51.56
C PHE A 818 -77.58 -11.95 -52.26
N TYR A 819 -77.34 -11.21 -53.36
CA TYR A 819 -78.38 -10.68 -54.24
C TYR A 819 -79.41 -9.84 -53.47
N ASP A 820 -78.93 -8.89 -52.66
CA ASP A 820 -79.74 -8.05 -51.77
C ASP A 820 -80.61 -8.84 -50.78
N GLY A 821 -80.08 -9.96 -50.29
CA GLY A 821 -80.75 -10.82 -49.30
C GLY A 821 -81.74 -11.82 -49.89
N LYS A 822 -81.80 -11.99 -51.21
CA LYS A 822 -82.62 -13.05 -51.86
C LYS A 822 -82.08 -14.45 -51.63
N SER A 823 -80.79 -14.58 -51.32
CA SER A 823 -80.15 -15.85 -50.95
C SER A 823 -79.25 -15.66 -49.73
N THR A 824 -79.05 -16.74 -48.97
CA THR A 824 -78.15 -16.76 -47.81
C THR A 824 -77.23 -17.97 -47.87
N LEU A 825 -75.99 -17.80 -47.44
CA LEU A 825 -74.99 -18.87 -47.35
C LEU A 825 -74.56 -19.04 -45.89
N LYS A 826 -74.59 -20.29 -45.41
CA LYS A 826 -73.97 -20.67 -44.15
C LYS A 826 -72.63 -21.35 -44.41
N GLY A 827 -71.52 -20.67 -44.12
CA GLY A 827 -70.16 -21.13 -44.39
C GLY A 827 -69.26 -19.96 -44.80
N HIS A 828 -68.32 -20.22 -45.71
CA HIS A 828 -67.37 -19.22 -46.21
C HIS A 828 -67.49 -19.02 -47.73
N ILE A 829 -66.94 -17.89 -48.18
CA ILE A 829 -66.68 -17.55 -49.57
C ILE A 829 -65.18 -17.28 -49.74
N THR A 830 -64.64 -17.45 -50.94
CA THR A 830 -63.22 -17.24 -51.26
C THR A 830 -63.06 -16.57 -52.61
#